data_AF-A0A1F7SS27-F1
#
_entry.id   AF-A0A1F7SS27-F1
#
_cell.length_a   1.000
_cell.length_b   1.000
_cell.length_c   1.000
_cell.angle_alpha   90.00
_cell.angle_beta   90.00
_cell.angle_gamma   90.00
#
_symmetry.space_group_name_H-M   'P 1'
#
loop_
_entity.id
_entity.type
_entity.pdbx_description
1 polymer ?
#
loop_
_entity_poly.entity_id
_entity_poly.type
_entity_poly.pdbx_seq_one_letter_code
_entity_poly.pdbx_strand_id
1 'polypeptide(L)'
;MSSTVLSGDFTVYYLSETRQKRIVWSGTTGTYSVRELYIALQDLFDEPTQMDDGIPINAITPTEYQIGLIDLDDQQDPWYIDGTTTQHLYGGGLISKDYPRVATVRTGIVVIKRSGTNIVSGDIGNTITHADGDSGTLLFVSGEYLVIRPASNAATDNWDSTSGDVTCNFHIDTQILAAATGGTTWANIYTIGTLASGTEIYIIQAGTKITAWWPSGHIDILQRIVIQGTLNDSGVITIFAREYGKLYDHYQTIMTTGGRSPIPLATSTDLNNTTDISTIAALSGITFTFGADTKDLSNGNGLQPYDVVINCGGNTIKNFYEYTKYVTRRTSTTSLNGLNGEQYTGVGTLRLSYDTRTAAFTQGLAVSTATGTAIITADHYNGDNTGILTLHTVRGTFTDNQAITDSSTGAALVNGTPETLIEVKIAPFGTFAGGKFYGARGVYVYNMAGADSNNYQLTDSTDTIQTPPSTVATTITVQDLATASVIEFANVLVWVTDNANYFYQAPVSITGSGTTATVSHTAHGLTSGDYVIIKGVTNDDDYNGAFEVTVTNENQYTYTATETLDLSPATGTSITATFAIINGATNSIGEISDTRSLTANQPVAGWVRKSSGTPYYQQGAISGTVNTSTGLSVIIQLAKDE
;
A
#
# COMPACT_ATOMS: atom_id res chain seq x y z
N MET A 1 -38.17 -9.80 -38.00
CA MET A 1 -39.06 -9.47 -36.88
C MET A 1 -38.26 -9.39 -35.58
N SER A 2 -38.49 -8.41 -34.74
CA SER A 2 -37.88 -8.39 -33.41
C SER A 2 -39.00 -8.15 -32.42
N SER A 3 -38.90 -8.73 -31.24
CA SER A 3 -39.86 -8.52 -30.17
C SER A 3 -39.21 -7.74 -29.06
N THR A 4 -40.02 -7.08 -28.24
CA THR A 4 -39.51 -6.36 -27.06
C THR A 4 -40.17 -6.88 -25.81
N VAL A 5 -39.39 -7.01 -24.73
CA VAL A 5 -39.86 -7.43 -23.40
C VAL A 5 -39.55 -6.35 -22.36
N LEU A 6 -40.10 -6.50 -21.16
CA LEU A 6 -39.89 -5.58 -20.02
C LEU A 6 -40.12 -4.11 -20.42
N SER A 7 -41.34 -3.80 -20.85
CA SER A 7 -41.75 -2.44 -21.26
C SER A 7 -41.00 -1.85 -22.47
N GLY A 8 -40.31 -2.68 -23.27
CA GLY A 8 -39.56 -2.20 -24.43
C GLY A 8 -38.05 -2.12 -24.22
N ASP A 9 -37.59 -2.36 -22.99
CA ASP A 9 -36.20 -2.12 -22.60
C ASP A 9 -35.23 -3.18 -23.09
N PHE A 10 -35.72 -4.37 -23.43
CA PHE A 10 -34.93 -5.41 -24.09
C PHE A 10 -35.56 -5.77 -25.44
N THR A 11 -34.75 -5.76 -26.49
CA THR A 11 -35.10 -6.24 -27.82
C THR A 11 -34.52 -7.64 -28.05
N VAL A 12 -35.38 -8.55 -28.51
CA VAL A 12 -35.06 -9.93 -28.87
C VAL A 12 -35.06 -10.03 -30.40
N TYR A 13 -33.89 -10.33 -30.96
CA TYR A 13 -33.71 -10.62 -32.39
C TYR A 13 -33.61 -12.12 -32.58
N TYR A 14 -34.28 -12.67 -33.59
CA TYR A 14 -34.41 -14.10 -33.84
C TYR A 14 -33.47 -14.55 -34.98
N LEU A 15 -33.60 -15.81 -35.40
CA LEU A 15 -32.79 -16.36 -36.48
C LEU A 15 -33.25 -15.85 -37.86
N SER A 16 -34.54 -15.55 -37.99
CA SER A 16 -35.11 -15.12 -39.27
C SER A 16 -34.62 -13.72 -39.71
N GLU A 17 -34.06 -12.93 -38.78
CA GLU A 17 -33.49 -11.61 -39.05
C GLU A 17 -31.98 -11.71 -39.28
N THR A 18 -31.61 -12.31 -40.42
CA THR A 18 -30.19 -12.43 -40.77
C THR A 18 -29.42 -13.24 -39.72
N ARG A 19 -30.02 -14.29 -39.15
CA ARG A 19 -29.38 -15.16 -38.16
C ARG A 19 -28.84 -14.39 -36.94
N GLN A 20 -29.66 -13.56 -36.30
CA GLN A 20 -29.22 -12.68 -35.21
C GLN A 20 -29.37 -13.24 -33.78
N LYS A 21 -30.36 -14.10 -33.47
CA LYS A 21 -30.57 -14.78 -32.17
C LYS A 21 -29.82 -14.13 -31.00
N ARG A 22 -30.26 -12.94 -30.59
CA ARG A 22 -29.60 -12.14 -29.56
C ARG A 22 -30.58 -11.30 -28.77
N ILE A 23 -30.21 -11.02 -27.53
CA ILE A 23 -30.94 -10.13 -26.62
C ILE A 23 -30.09 -8.87 -26.43
N VAL A 24 -30.72 -7.71 -26.62
CA VAL A 24 -30.03 -6.41 -26.59
C VAL A 24 -30.81 -5.44 -25.72
N TRP A 25 -30.12 -4.70 -24.88
CA TRP A 25 -30.69 -3.55 -24.18
C TRP A 25 -31.03 -2.44 -25.19
N SER A 26 -32.31 -2.08 -25.26
CA SER A 26 -32.86 -1.00 -26.09
C SER A 26 -33.49 0.13 -25.28
N GLY A 27 -33.55 -0.02 -23.96
CA GLY A 27 -34.11 0.97 -23.04
C GLY A 27 -33.24 2.21 -22.85
N THR A 28 -33.78 3.21 -22.17
CA THR A 28 -33.06 4.45 -21.84
C THR A 28 -32.61 4.51 -20.39
N THR A 29 -33.43 4.01 -19.46
CA THR A 29 -33.17 4.04 -18.02
C THR A 29 -33.81 2.82 -17.38
N GLY A 30 -33.03 1.99 -16.69
CA GLY A 30 -33.58 0.84 -15.98
C GLY A 30 -32.54 -0.21 -15.67
N THR A 31 -32.87 -1.03 -14.67
CA THR A 31 -32.16 -2.25 -14.31
C THR A 31 -33.19 -3.29 -13.92
N TYR A 32 -32.98 -4.53 -14.33
CA TYR A 32 -33.89 -5.65 -14.06
C TYR A 32 -33.12 -6.81 -13.47
N SER A 33 -33.77 -7.60 -12.62
CA SER A 33 -33.16 -8.85 -12.18
C SER A 33 -33.05 -9.82 -13.36
N VAL A 34 -32.02 -10.67 -13.37
CA VAL A 34 -31.92 -11.75 -14.38
C VAL A 34 -33.18 -12.63 -14.36
N ARG A 35 -33.82 -12.77 -13.19
CA ARG A 35 -35.10 -13.46 -13.02
C ARG A 35 -36.25 -12.80 -13.78
N GLU A 36 -36.35 -11.47 -13.76
CA GLU A 36 -37.39 -10.75 -14.51
C GLU A 36 -37.20 -10.89 -16.01
N LEU A 37 -35.96 -10.79 -16.50
CA LEU A 37 -35.66 -11.04 -17.91
C LEU A 37 -36.02 -12.49 -18.28
N TYR A 38 -35.63 -13.46 -17.46
CA TYR A 38 -35.99 -14.86 -17.67
C TYR A 38 -37.51 -15.05 -17.77
N ILE A 39 -38.29 -14.55 -16.81
CA ILE A 39 -39.76 -14.69 -16.83
C ILE A 39 -40.36 -14.04 -18.07
N ALA A 40 -39.92 -12.84 -18.42
CA ALA A 40 -40.44 -12.14 -19.59
C ALA A 40 -40.12 -12.85 -20.90
N LEU A 41 -38.99 -13.58 -20.97
CA LEU A 41 -38.66 -14.43 -22.10
C LEU A 41 -39.48 -15.73 -22.09
N GLN A 42 -39.75 -16.34 -20.93
CA GLN A 42 -40.65 -17.49 -20.87
C GLN A 42 -42.04 -17.14 -21.39
N ASP A 43 -42.59 -15.99 -20.98
CA ASP A 43 -43.90 -15.53 -21.44
C ASP A 43 -43.89 -15.22 -22.95
N LEU A 44 -42.81 -14.63 -23.46
CA LEU A 44 -42.66 -14.33 -24.88
C LEU A 44 -42.70 -15.60 -25.75
N PHE A 45 -41.95 -16.63 -25.35
CA PHE A 45 -41.82 -17.87 -26.12
C PHE A 45 -42.94 -18.90 -25.86
N ASP A 46 -43.87 -18.62 -24.94
CA ASP A 46 -45.12 -19.40 -24.79
C ASP A 46 -46.16 -19.03 -25.88
N GLU A 47 -45.92 -17.97 -26.66
CA GLU A 47 -46.81 -17.55 -27.74
C GLU A 47 -46.66 -18.46 -29.00
N PRO A 48 -47.77 -18.97 -29.59
CA PRO A 48 -47.72 -19.92 -30.72
C PRO A 48 -46.96 -19.45 -31.96
N THR A 49 -46.76 -18.14 -32.11
CA THR A 49 -46.06 -17.54 -33.26
C THR A 49 -44.54 -17.60 -33.18
N GLN A 50 -43.99 -18.02 -32.04
CA GLN A 50 -42.55 -17.95 -31.75
C GLN A 50 -41.94 -19.33 -31.43
N MET A 51 -42.67 -20.40 -31.75
CA MET A 51 -42.25 -21.80 -31.50
C MET A 51 -41.10 -22.30 -32.39
N ASP A 52 -40.74 -21.58 -33.46
CA ASP A 52 -39.70 -22.01 -34.41
C ASP A 52 -38.28 -21.77 -33.89
N ASP A 53 -38.10 -20.86 -32.92
CA ASP A 53 -36.84 -20.62 -32.24
C ASP A 53 -36.92 -21.11 -30.79
N GLY A 54 -35.89 -21.83 -30.35
CA GLY A 54 -35.78 -22.34 -28.98
C GLY A 54 -35.64 -21.22 -27.94
N ILE A 55 -35.94 -21.54 -26.69
CA ILE A 55 -35.91 -20.59 -25.58
C ILE A 55 -34.48 -20.09 -25.34
N PRO A 56 -34.26 -18.77 -25.14
CA PRO A 56 -32.93 -18.19 -25.01
C PRO A 56 -32.23 -18.46 -23.68
N ILE A 57 -32.98 -18.52 -22.58
CA ILE A 57 -32.43 -18.58 -21.22
C ILE A 57 -33.10 -19.70 -20.42
N ASN A 58 -32.31 -20.50 -19.69
CA ASN A 58 -32.82 -21.41 -18.66
C ASN A 58 -32.35 -21.02 -17.26
N ALA A 59 -33.14 -21.36 -16.25
CA ALA A 59 -32.73 -21.27 -14.85
C ALA A 59 -32.03 -22.58 -14.44
N ILE A 60 -30.80 -22.51 -13.92
CA ILE A 60 -30.13 -23.66 -13.27
C ILE A 60 -30.53 -23.70 -11.80
N THR A 61 -30.47 -22.54 -11.15
CA THR A 61 -30.87 -22.32 -9.76
C THR A 61 -31.71 -21.05 -9.68
N PRO A 62 -32.33 -20.73 -8.53
CA PRO A 62 -33.09 -19.48 -8.38
C PRO A 62 -32.28 -18.19 -8.63
N THR A 63 -30.95 -18.28 -8.68
CA THR A 63 -30.05 -17.14 -8.82
C THR A 63 -28.90 -17.36 -9.82
N GLU A 64 -28.97 -18.42 -10.64
CA GLU A 64 -27.99 -18.72 -11.68
C GLU A 64 -28.71 -19.23 -12.94
N TYR A 65 -28.42 -18.60 -14.07
CA TYR A 65 -29.09 -18.80 -15.35
C TYR A 65 -28.07 -19.11 -16.44
N GLN A 66 -28.48 -19.79 -17.51
CA GLN A 66 -27.66 -19.94 -18.72
C GLN A 66 -28.36 -19.35 -19.93
N ILE A 67 -27.57 -18.81 -20.83
CA ILE A 67 -28.00 -18.30 -22.13
C ILE A 67 -27.23 -19.01 -23.24
N GLY A 68 -27.92 -19.42 -24.29
CA GLY A 68 -27.27 -20.08 -25.41
C GLY A 68 -28.19 -21.08 -26.08
N LEU A 69 -27.67 -22.27 -26.40
CA LEU A 69 -28.48 -23.35 -26.93
C LEU A 69 -29.14 -24.11 -25.76
N ILE A 70 -30.40 -23.79 -25.47
CA ILE A 70 -31.16 -24.45 -24.38
C ILE A 70 -31.86 -25.69 -24.91
N ASP A 71 -32.64 -25.51 -25.99
CA ASP A 71 -33.38 -26.57 -26.65
C ASP A 71 -32.50 -27.20 -27.74
N LEU A 72 -32.31 -28.52 -27.67
CA LEU A 72 -31.39 -29.22 -28.58
C LEU A 72 -31.93 -29.33 -30.02
N ASP A 73 -33.24 -29.18 -30.19
CA ASP A 73 -33.89 -29.20 -31.50
C ASP A 73 -33.77 -27.84 -32.23
N ASP A 74 -33.18 -26.83 -31.58
CA ASP A 74 -33.12 -25.44 -32.05
C ASP A 74 -31.94 -25.13 -32.99
N GLN A 75 -31.89 -25.84 -34.13
CA GLN A 75 -30.98 -25.60 -35.28
C GLN A 75 -29.46 -25.50 -34.94
N GLN A 76 -29.07 -25.82 -33.71
CA GLN A 76 -27.70 -25.72 -33.17
C GLN A 76 -27.09 -24.31 -33.26
N ASP A 77 -27.92 -23.27 -33.17
CA ASP A 77 -27.50 -21.86 -33.16
C ASP A 77 -27.73 -21.24 -31.77
N PRO A 78 -26.68 -21.04 -30.94
CA PRO A 78 -26.86 -20.52 -29.58
C PRO A 78 -27.28 -19.05 -29.56
N TRP A 79 -28.11 -18.68 -28.58
CA TRP A 79 -28.49 -17.29 -28.28
C TRP A 79 -27.33 -16.46 -27.71
N TYR A 80 -27.22 -15.21 -28.13
CA TYR A 80 -26.17 -14.28 -27.71
C TYR A 80 -26.68 -13.13 -26.84
N ILE A 81 -25.90 -12.71 -25.85
CA ILE A 81 -26.10 -11.48 -25.09
C ILE A 81 -24.75 -10.79 -24.90
N ASP A 82 -24.72 -9.48 -25.07
CA ASP A 82 -23.49 -8.71 -24.99
C ASP A 82 -23.26 -8.12 -23.59
N GLY A 83 -22.03 -7.67 -23.36
CA GLY A 83 -21.62 -7.11 -22.08
C GLY A 83 -22.39 -5.85 -21.68
N THR A 84 -22.74 -4.97 -22.63
CA THR A 84 -23.50 -3.75 -22.33
C THR A 84 -24.93 -4.08 -21.90
N THR A 85 -25.57 -5.06 -22.54
CA THR A 85 -26.87 -5.56 -22.11
C THR A 85 -26.84 -6.11 -20.68
N THR A 86 -25.78 -6.86 -20.31
CA THR A 86 -25.66 -7.41 -18.95
C THR A 86 -25.43 -6.36 -17.85
N GLN A 87 -25.00 -5.14 -18.20
CA GLN A 87 -24.84 -4.05 -17.23
C GLN A 87 -26.18 -3.56 -16.65
N HIS A 88 -27.29 -3.85 -17.34
CA HIS A 88 -28.65 -3.54 -16.91
C HIS A 88 -29.30 -4.68 -16.11
N LEU A 89 -28.53 -5.73 -15.80
CA LEU A 89 -29.00 -6.88 -15.04
C LEU A 89 -28.42 -6.91 -13.63
N TYR A 90 -29.18 -7.46 -12.68
CA TYR A 90 -28.75 -7.69 -11.30
C TYR A 90 -29.38 -8.95 -10.70
N GLY A 91 -29.04 -9.28 -9.45
CA GLY A 91 -29.78 -10.29 -8.67
C GLY A 91 -29.61 -11.75 -9.11
N GLY A 92 -28.75 -12.05 -10.09
CA GLY A 92 -28.49 -13.40 -10.57
C GLY A 92 -27.30 -13.52 -11.51
N GLY A 93 -26.75 -14.73 -11.62
CA GLY A 93 -25.68 -15.09 -12.52
C GLY A 93 -26.13 -15.39 -13.94
N LEU A 94 -25.25 -15.19 -14.92
CA LEU A 94 -25.50 -15.58 -16.30
C LEU A 94 -24.29 -16.30 -16.90
N ILE A 95 -24.49 -17.51 -17.42
CA ILE A 95 -23.43 -18.34 -18.00
C ILE A 95 -23.76 -18.63 -19.47
N SER A 96 -22.79 -18.44 -20.37
CA SER A 96 -22.98 -18.88 -21.76
C SER A 96 -23.02 -20.41 -21.85
N LYS A 97 -24.00 -20.96 -22.53
CA LYS A 97 -24.13 -22.39 -22.84
C LYS A 97 -23.89 -22.63 -24.32
N ASP A 98 -23.03 -23.61 -24.63
CA ASP A 98 -22.81 -24.09 -25.99
C ASP A 98 -22.31 -23.02 -27.00
N TYR A 99 -21.60 -22.00 -26.51
CA TYR A 99 -20.93 -21.03 -27.39
C TYR A 99 -19.72 -21.61 -28.14
N PRO A 100 -18.93 -22.56 -27.59
CA PRO A 100 -17.86 -23.17 -28.36
C PRO A 100 -18.39 -23.82 -29.64
N ARG A 101 -17.79 -23.46 -30.77
CA ARG A 101 -18.05 -24.06 -32.07
C ARG A 101 -17.65 -25.53 -32.07
N VAL A 102 -18.44 -26.37 -32.74
CA VAL A 102 -18.14 -27.80 -32.96
C VAL A 102 -18.39 -28.11 -34.42
N ALA A 103 -17.34 -28.36 -35.20
CA ALA A 103 -17.47 -28.62 -36.63
C ALA A 103 -18.51 -29.73 -36.91
N THR A 104 -19.33 -29.53 -37.94
CA THR A 104 -20.44 -30.40 -38.38
C THR A 104 -21.58 -30.60 -37.39
N VAL A 105 -21.48 -29.99 -36.21
CA VAL A 105 -22.48 -30.10 -35.13
C VAL A 105 -23.04 -28.70 -34.87
N ARG A 106 -22.25 -27.79 -34.30
CA ARG A 106 -22.73 -26.49 -33.81
C ARG A 106 -21.94 -25.32 -34.39
N THR A 107 -22.65 -24.30 -34.86
CA THR A 107 -22.06 -23.05 -35.40
C THR A 107 -21.27 -22.31 -34.34
N GLY A 108 -21.80 -22.27 -33.12
CA GLY A 108 -21.20 -21.58 -31.98
C GLY A 108 -21.20 -20.06 -32.14
N ILE A 109 -20.56 -19.38 -31.20
CA ILE A 109 -20.25 -17.97 -31.26
C ILE A 109 -18.74 -17.84 -31.30
N VAL A 110 -18.23 -17.14 -32.30
CA VAL A 110 -16.79 -16.92 -32.46
C VAL A 110 -16.46 -15.45 -32.24
N VAL A 111 -15.26 -15.20 -31.71
CA VAL A 111 -14.76 -13.84 -31.48
C VAL A 111 -13.42 -13.71 -32.18
N ILE A 112 -13.35 -12.80 -33.13
CA ILE A 112 -12.11 -12.47 -33.84
C ILE A 112 -11.52 -11.17 -33.30
N LYS A 113 -10.19 -11.08 -33.36
CA LYS A 113 -9.48 -9.83 -33.13
C LYS A 113 -9.22 -9.16 -34.47
N ARG A 114 -9.56 -7.88 -34.59
CA ARG A 114 -9.32 -7.03 -35.77
C ARG A 114 -8.24 -5.98 -35.54
N SER A 115 -7.65 -5.51 -36.63
CA SER A 115 -6.93 -4.24 -36.76
C SER A 115 -7.77 -3.31 -37.64
N GLY A 116 -8.08 -2.12 -37.13
CA GLY A 116 -8.97 -1.16 -37.77
C GLY A 116 -10.18 -0.80 -36.90
N THR A 117 -10.93 0.21 -37.34
CA THR A 117 -12.12 0.73 -36.64
C THR A 117 -13.31 0.96 -37.58
N ASN A 118 -13.21 0.49 -38.83
CA ASN A 118 -14.20 0.81 -39.86
C ASN A 118 -15.51 0.06 -39.63
N ILE A 119 -15.47 -1.20 -39.17
CA ILE A 119 -16.67 -1.93 -38.75
C ILE A 119 -17.18 -1.34 -37.43
N VAL A 120 -18.40 -0.83 -37.42
CA VAL A 120 -18.99 -0.07 -36.31
C VAL A 120 -20.25 -0.73 -35.77
N SER A 121 -20.75 -0.25 -34.63
CA SER A 121 -21.98 -0.78 -34.01
C SER A 121 -23.21 -0.69 -34.92
N GLY A 122 -23.22 0.21 -35.90
CA GLY A 122 -24.28 0.31 -36.91
C GLY A 122 -24.30 -0.85 -37.92
N ASP A 123 -23.21 -1.61 -38.04
CA ASP A 123 -23.12 -2.75 -38.95
C ASP A 123 -23.67 -4.05 -38.34
N ILE A 124 -23.98 -4.04 -37.04
CA ILE A 124 -24.44 -5.23 -36.33
C ILE A 124 -25.76 -5.74 -36.93
N GLY A 125 -25.85 -7.05 -37.14
CA GLY A 125 -26.97 -7.72 -37.79
C GLY A 125 -26.80 -7.90 -39.30
N ASN A 126 -25.76 -7.31 -39.90
CA ASN A 126 -25.41 -7.58 -41.29
C ASN A 126 -24.50 -8.81 -41.43
N THR A 127 -24.44 -9.33 -42.66
CA THR A 127 -23.49 -10.37 -43.04
C THR A 127 -22.07 -9.82 -43.01
N ILE A 128 -21.19 -10.56 -42.35
CA ILE A 128 -19.75 -10.32 -42.32
C ILE A 128 -19.04 -11.48 -43.02
N THR A 129 -18.05 -11.17 -43.86
CA THR A 129 -17.28 -12.15 -44.63
C THR A 129 -15.80 -11.93 -44.43
N HIS A 130 -15.02 -13.01 -44.45
CA HIS A 130 -13.57 -12.95 -44.47
C HIS A 130 -13.03 -13.32 -45.86
N ALA A 131 -11.82 -12.85 -46.18
CA ALA A 131 -11.17 -13.04 -47.48
C ALA A 131 -10.88 -14.52 -47.86
N ASP A 132 -10.87 -15.44 -46.89
CA ASP A 132 -10.69 -16.88 -47.10
C ASP A 132 -11.99 -17.63 -47.44
N GLY A 133 -13.13 -16.94 -47.44
CA GLY A 133 -14.44 -17.52 -47.75
C GLY A 133 -15.31 -17.78 -46.52
N ASP A 134 -14.83 -17.53 -45.31
CA ASP A 134 -15.68 -17.59 -44.11
C ASP A 134 -16.76 -16.51 -44.16
N SER A 135 -17.94 -16.85 -43.62
CA SER A 135 -19.06 -15.91 -43.59
C SER A 135 -19.89 -16.09 -42.32
N GLY A 136 -20.62 -15.04 -41.95
CA GLY A 136 -21.39 -15.06 -40.72
C GLY A 136 -22.23 -13.82 -40.54
N THR A 137 -22.81 -13.70 -39.36
CA THR A 137 -23.58 -12.53 -38.93
C THR A 137 -22.83 -11.83 -37.83
N LEU A 138 -22.62 -10.52 -37.98
CA LEU A 138 -22.02 -9.70 -36.94
C LEU A 138 -23.03 -9.51 -35.79
N LEU A 139 -22.67 -9.94 -34.58
CA LEU A 139 -23.53 -9.87 -33.40
C LEU A 139 -23.17 -8.73 -32.45
N PHE A 140 -21.89 -8.37 -32.39
CA PHE A 140 -21.40 -7.31 -31.51
C PHE A 140 -20.05 -6.77 -31.95
N VAL A 141 -19.80 -5.49 -31.64
CA VAL A 141 -18.52 -4.80 -31.87
C VAL A 141 -18.02 -4.28 -30.52
N SER A 142 -16.82 -4.70 -30.12
CA SER A 142 -16.21 -4.36 -28.82
C SER A 142 -14.76 -3.93 -29.01
N GLY A 143 -14.55 -2.67 -29.39
CA GLY A 143 -13.19 -2.17 -29.68
C GLY A 143 -12.53 -2.99 -30.78
N GLU A 144 -11.41 -3.64 -30.46
CA GLU A 144 -10.65 -4.53 -31.37
C GLU A 144 -11.29 -5.91 -31.58
N TYR A 145 -12.40 -6.23 -30.92
CA TYR A 145 -13.04 -7.55 -31.00
C TYR A 145 -14.38 -7.49 -31.73
N LEU A 146 -14.59 -8.43 -32.65
CA LEU A 146 -15.87 -8.64 -33.34
C LEU A 146 -16.44 -9.99 -32.93
N VAL A 147 -17.71 -10.00 -32.55
CA VAL A 147 -18.43 -11.23 -32.19
C VAL A 147 -19.31 -11.65 -33.35
N ILE A 148 -19.13 -12.87 -33.82
CA ILE A 148 -19.71 -13.36 -35.07
C ILE A 148 -20.40 -14.69 -34.79
N ARG A 149 -21.58 -14.87 -35.39
CA ARG A 149 -22.17 -16.20 -35.58
C ARG A 149 -21.79 -16.69 -36.97
N PRO A 150 -21.02 -17.78 -37.11
CA PRO A 150 -20.74 -18.37 -38.42
C PRO A 150 -22.02 -18.69 -39.19
N ALA A 151 -21.96 -18.57 -40.52
CA ALA A 151 -23.10 -18.86 -41.39
C ALA A 151 -23.47 -20.35 -41.35
N SER A 152 -22.49 -21.21 -41.08
CA SER A 152 -22.66 -22.67 -41.00
C SER A 152 -21.73 -23.32 -39.97
N ASN A 153 -21.99 -24.59 -39.65
CA ASN A 153 -21.11 -25.42 -38.82
C ASN A 153 -20.08 -26.19 -39.67
N ALA A 154 -20.01 -25.94 -40.98
CA ALA A 154 -19.14 -26.67 -41.90
C ALA A 154 -17.67 -26.49 -41.51
N ALA A 155 -16.84 -27.53 -41.58
CA ALA A 155 -15.45 -27.46 -41.12
C ALA A 155 -14.63 -26.30 -41.74
N THR A 156 -15.02 -25.85 -42.93
CA THR A 156 -14.42 -24.75 -43.68
C THR A 156 -14.89 -23.35 -43.29
N ASP A 157 -15.95 -23.20 -42.48
CA ASP A 157 -16.50 -21.90 -42.02
C ASP A 157 -16.18 -21.73 -40.53
N ASN A 158 -14.88 -21.59 -40.22
CA ASN A 158 -14.35 -21.80 -38.87
C ASN A 158 -13.66 -20.56 -38.28
N TRP A 159 -13.42 -19.53 -39.08
CA TRP A 159 -12.79 -18.26 -38.69
C TRP A 159 -11.39 -18.45 -38.10
N ASP A 160 -10.68 -19.50 -38.52
CA ASP A 160 -9.36 -19.88 -38.00
C ASP A 160 -8.19 -19.08 -38.60
N SER A 161 -8.45 -18.29 -39.64
CA SER A 161 -7.46 -17.40 -40.24
C SER A 161 -6.83 -16.46 -39.22
N THR A 162 -5.51 -16.33 -39.28
CA THR A 162 -4.75 -15.40 -38.44
C THR A 162 -4.55 -14.03 -39.10
N SER A 163 -4.96 -13.89 -40.35
CA SER A 163 -4.87 -12.64 -41.13
C SER A 163 -5.88 -12.64 -42.28
N GLY A 164 -6.38 -11.45 -42.65
CA GLY A 164 -7.16 -11.25 -43.87
C GLY A 164 -8.24 -10.19 -43.69
N ASP A 165 -8.76 -9.69 -44.80
CA ASP A 165 -9.80 -8.65 -44.77
C ASP A 165 -11.12 -9.25 -44.27
N VAL A 166 -11.70 -8.60 -43.26
CA VAL A 166 -13.07 -8.82 -42.81
C VAL A 166 -13.93 -7.67 -43.30
N THR A 167 -15.00 -8.00 -44.02
CA THR A 167 -15.89 -7.02 -44.65
C THR A 167 -17.29 -7.18 -44.09
N CYS A 168 -17.88 -6.09 -43.61
CA CYS A 168 -19.28 -6.03 -43.16
C CYS A 168 -19.88 -4.71 -43.64
N ASN A 169 -21.00 -4.75 -44.36
CA ASN A 169 -21.68 -3.53 -44.84
C ASN A 169 -20.74 -2.53 -45.56
N PHE A 170 -19.86 -3.03 -46.43
CA PHE A 170 -18.81 -2.27 -47.13
C PHE A 170 -17.71 -1.65 -46.25
N HIS A 171 -17.79 -1.78 -44.93
CA HIS A 171 -16.68 -1.48 -44.04
C HIS A 171 -15.70 -2.66 -44.01
N ILE A 172 -14.41 -2.35 -44.06
CA ILE A 172 -13.33 -3.33 -44.12
C ILE A 172 -12.36 -3.08 -42.98
N ASP A 173 -12.07 -4.12 -42.21
CA ASP A 173 -10.95 -4.18 -41.28
C ASP A 173 -10.14 -5.46 -41.57
N THR A 174 -9.08 -5.72 -40.81
CA THR A 174 -8.25 -6.91 -40.99
C THR A 174 -8.31 -7.79 -39.75
N GLN A 175 -8.66 -9.08 -39.87
CA GLN A 175 -8.48 -10.06 -38.79
C GLN A 175 -6.99 -10.24 -38.52
N ILE A 176 -6.58 -10.38 -37.25
CA ILE A 176 -5.17 -10.48 -36.86
C ILE A 176 -4.83 -11.67 -35.94
N LEU A 177 -5.84 -12.45 -35.55
CA LEU A 177 -5.70 -13.68 -34.78
C LEU A 177 -6.82 -14.65 -35.18
N ALA A 178 -6.56 -15.95 -35.08
CA ALA A 178 -7.57 -16.99 -35.21
C ALA A 178 -8.72 -16.75 -34.22
N ALA A 179 -9.95 -17.09 -34.61
CA ALA A 179 -11.09 -16.88 -33.75
C ALA A 179 -11.01 -17.70 -32.45
N ALA A 180 -11.43 -17.09 -31.36
CA ALA A 180 -11.69 -17.77 -30.09
C ALA A 180 -13.19 -18.06 -29.93
N THR A 181 -13.54 -18.91 -28.96
CA THR A 181 -14.96 -19.06 -28.55
C THR A 181 -15.49 -17.75 -27.98
N GLY A 182 -16.79 -17.49 -28.12
CA GLY A 182 -17.48 -16.39 -27.43
C GLY A 182 -17.80 -16.66 -25.97
N GLY A 183 -17.44 -17.85 -25.45
CA GLY A 183 -17.82 -18.30 -24.10
C GLY A 183 -17.57 -17.22 -23.03
N THR A 184 -18.62 -16.86 -22.30
CA THR A 184 -18.61 -15.76 -21.33
C THR A 184 -19.45 -16.14 -20.12
N THR A 185 -18.95 -15.81 -18.93
CA THR A 185 -19.66 -15.99 -17.66
C THR A 185 -19.66 -14.68 -16.91
N TRP A 186 -20.84 -14.29 -16.45
CA TRP A 186 -21.07 -13.17 -15.58
C TRP A 186 -21.55 -13.68 -14.23
N ALA A 187 -20.76 -13.39 -13.21
CA ALA A 187 -21.11 -13.72 -11.85
C ALA A 187 -21.69 -12.50 -11.15
N ASN A 188 -22.67 -12.70 -10.29
CA ASN A 188 -23.30 -11.57 -9.61
C ASN A 188 -22.55 -11.24 -8.31
N ILE A 189 -22.26 -9.96 -8.11
CA ILE A 189 -21.71 -9.44 -6.87
C ILE A 189 -22.67 -8.42 -6.29
N TYR A 190 -22.88 -8.49 -4.98
CA TYR A 190 -23.68 -7.51 -4.26
C TYR A 190 -23.03 -7.15 -2.93
N THR A 191 -22.99 -5.87 -2.62
CA THR A 191 -22.31 -5.38 -1.43
C THR A 191 -23.25 -5.33 -0.24
N ILE A 192 -22.73 -5.69 0.94
CA ILE A 192 -23.43 -5.67 2.22
C ILE A 192 -22.57 -4.94 3.26
N GLY A 193 -23.15 -4.60 4.40
CA GLY A 193 -22.44 -3.95 5.50
C GLY A 193 -22.86 -2.49 5.67
N THR A 194 -21.90 -1.60 5.92
CA THR A 194 -22.18 -0.18 6.18
C THR A 194 -21.22 0.67 5.38
N LEU A 195 -21.76 1.60 4.60
CA LEU A 195 -20.95 2.57 3.86
C LEU A 195 -21.18 3.96 4.43
N ALA A 196 -20.08 4.65 4.75
CA ALA A 196 -20.13 6.07 5.06
C ALA A 196 -20.68 6.84 3.84
N SER A 197 -21.44 7.91 4.11
CA SER A 197 -21.95 8.77 3.03
C SER A 197 -20.80 9.31 2.18
N GLY A 198 -20.97 9.24 0.86
CA GLY A 198 -19.98 9.66 -0.14
C GLY A 198 -18.97 8.59 -0.54
N THR A 199 -18.96 7.41 0.10
CA THR A 199 -18.06 6.31 -0.28
C THR A 199 -18.50 5.68 -1.60
N GLU A 200 -17.65 5.78 -2.63
CA GLU A 200 -17.84 5.09 -3.91
C GLU A 200 -17.13 3.73 -3.95
N ILE A 201 -17.79 2.76 -4.55
CA ILE A 201 -17.25 1.42 -4.77
C ILE A 201 -16.59 1.35 -6.15
N TYR A 202 -15.38 0.81 -6.21
CA TYR A 202 -14.69 0.51 -7.46
C TYR A 202 -14.12 -0.91 -7.45
N ILE A 203 -13.94 -1.47 -8.65
CA ILE A 203 -13.51 -2.86 -8.84
C ILE A 203 -12.23 -2.85 -9.65
N ILE A 204 -11.28 -3.69 -9.24
CA ILE A 204 -10.06 -3.99 -10.00
C ILE A 204 -10.07 -5.49 -10.33
N GLN A 205 -9.79 -5.78 -11.60
CA GLN A 205 -9.60 -7.13 -12.13
C GLN A 205 -8.48 -7.08 -13.18
N ALA A 206 -7.60 -8.08 -13.22
CA ALA A 206 -6.47 -8.13 -14.14
C ALA A 206 -5.60 -6.85 -14.09
N GLY A 207 -5.37 -6.31 -12.89
CA GLY A 207 -4.58 -5.09 -12.70
C GLY A 207 -5.18 -3.83 -13.31
N THR A 208 -6.46 -3.84 -13.71
CA THR A 208 -7.14 -2.70 -14.32
C THR A 208 -8.40 -2.33 -13.54
N LYS A 209 -8.61 -1.04 -13.32
CA LYS A 209 -9.87 -0.54 -12.74
C LYS A 209 -10.98 -0.61 -13.76
N ILE A 210 -12.08 -1.22 -13.38
CA ILE A 210 -13.28 -1.32 -14.22
C ILE A 210 -14.00 0.03 -14.22
N THR A 211 -14.37 0.52 -15.40
CA THR A 211 -15.23 1.70 -15.54
C THR A 211 -16.58 1.41 -14.91
N ALA A 212 -16.94 2.16 -13.88
CA ALA A 212 -18.21 1.99 -13.20
C ALA A 212 -19.38 2.36 -14.13
N TRP A 213 -20.36 1.46 -14.25
CA TRP A 213 -21.69 1.70 -14.82
C TRP A 213 -22.79 1.70 -13.74
N TRP A 214 -22.39 1.50 -12.49
CA TRP A 214 -23.26 1.51 -11.31
C TRP A 214 -23.23 2.87 -10.62
N PRO A 215 -24.29 3.23 -9.88
CA PRO A 215 -24.32 4.46 -9.08
C PRO A 215 -23.39 4.37 -7.85
N SER A 216 -23.18 5.51 -7.19
CA SER A 216 -22.50 5.56 -5.89
C SER A 216 -23.30 4.81 -4.80
N GLY A 217 -22.59 4.29 -3.80
CA GLY A 217 -23.16 3.49 -2.72
C GLY A 217 -23.09 1.98 -2.99
N HIS A 218 -23.98 1.22 -2.34
CA HIS A 218 -24.03 -0.23 -2.48
C HIS A 218 -24.37 -0.65 -3.93
N ILE A 219 -23.71 -1.70 -4.40
CA ILE A 219 -23.90 -2.27 -5.73
C ILE A 219 -24.56 -3.65 -5.66
N ASP A 220 -25.30 -4.01 -6.70
CA ASP A 220 -25.75 -5.36 -7.07
C ASP A 220 -25.66 -5.45 -8.60
N ILE A 221 -24.63 -6.14 -9.12
CA ILE A 221 -24.28 -6.12 -10.55
C ILE A 221 -23.79 -7.47 -11.04
N LEU A 222 -23.80 -7.68 -12.35
CA LEU A 222 -23.13 -8.79 -13.01
C LEU A 222 -21.70 -8.39 -13.41
N GLN A 223 -20.70 -9.06 -12.86
CA GLN A 223 -19.29 -8.90 -13.22
C GLN A 223 -18.84 -10.06 -14.11
N ARG A 224 -18.22 -9.73 -15.25
CA ARG A 224 -17.68 -10.72 -16.18
C ARG A 224 -16.43 -11.39 -15.59
N ILE A 225 -16.45 -12.71 -15.47
CA ILE A 225 -15.37 -13.52 -14.87
C ILE A 225 -14.75 -14.52 -15.86
N VAL A 226 -15.45 -14.87 -16.93
CA VAL A 226 -14.92 -15.68 -18.05
C VAL A 226 -15.03 -14.86 -19.32
N ILE A 227 -13.95 -14.82 -20.10
CA ILE A 227 -13.87 -14.17 -21.41
C ILE A 227 -13.27 -15.17 -22.39
N GLN A 228 -13.92 -15.35 -23.53
CA GLN A 228 -13.49 -16.30 -24.56
C GLN A 228 -13.20 -17.71 -24.03
N GLY A 229 -14.03 -18.18 -23.09
CA GLY A 229 -13.95 -19.52 -22.49
C GLY A 229 -12.90 -19.68 -21.39
N THR A 230 -12.14 -18.63 -21.04
CA THR A 230 -11.10 -18.66 -20.00
C THR A 230 -11.42 -17.71 -18.85
N LEU A 231 -11.08 -18.09 -17.61
CA LEU A 231 -11.20 -17.21 -16.45
C LEU A 231 -10.32 -15.96 -16.62
N ASN A 232 -10.92 -14.79 -16.44
CA ASN A 232 -10.20 -13.52 -16.41
C ASN A 232 -9.53 -13.35 -15.04
N ASP A 233 -8.22 -13.11 -15.02
CA ASP A 233 -7.40 -12.98 -13.80
C ASP A 233 -7.59 -14.17 -12.81
N SER A 234 -7.73 -15.39 -13.33
CA SER A 234 -8.04 -16.59 -12.55
C SER A 234 -9.32 -16.48 -11.71
N GLY A 235 -10.25 -15.60 -12.10
CA GLY A 235 -11.48 -15.29 -11.37
C GLY A 235 -11.28 -14.34 -10.19
N VAL A 236 -10.07 -13.83 -9.95
CA VAL A 236 -9.78 -12.91 -8.86
C VAL A 236 -10.33 -11.53 -9.19
N ILE A 237 -11.11 -10.99 -8.27
CA ILE A 237 -11.58 -9.61 -8.29
C ILE A 237 -11.35 -8.98 -6.93
N THR A 238 -11.01 -7.69 -6.91
CA THR A 238 -10.89 -6.93 -5.67
C THR A 238 -11.81 -5.73 -5.73
N ILE A 239 -12.74 -5.67 -4.78
CA ILE A 239 -13.73 -4.61 -4.63
C ILE A 239 -13.27 -3.69 -3.51
N PHE A 240 -13.24 -2.40 -3.78
CA PHE A 240 -12.67 -1.40 -2.88
C PHE A 240 -13.70 -0.33 -2.50
N ALA A 241 -13.56 0.17 -1.29
CA ALA A 241 -14.28 1.32 -0.75
C ALA A 241 -13.26 2.24 -0.05
N ARG A 242 -12.65 3.17 -0.81
CA ARG A 242 -11.51 3.97 -0.37
C ARG A 242 -11.66 5.45 -0.70
N GLU A 243 -12.53 6.13 0.04
CA GLU A 243 -12.75 7.56 -0.09
C GLU A 243 -12.00 8.32 1.00
N TYR A 244 -11.26 9.37 0.62
CA TYR A 244 -10.44 10.13 1.56
C TYR A 244 -11.29 10.75 2.68
N GLY A 245 -10.79 10.74 3.91
CA GLY A 245 -11.54 11.13 5.10
C GLY A 245 -12.46 10.04 5.68
N LYS A 246 -12.52 8.85 5.06
CA LYS A 246 -13.24 7.66 5.56
C LYS A 246 -12.27 6.53 5.91
N LEU A 247 -12.61 5.64 6.83
CA LEU A 247 -11.89 4.39 6.99
C LEU A 247 -12.06 3.57 5.71
N TYR A 248 -10.95 3.04 5.21
CA TYR A 248 -10.94 2.24 3.99
C TYR A 248 -11.42 0.82 4.26
N ASP A 249 -11.94 0.18 3.23
CA ASP A 249 -12.12 -1.26 3.22
C ASP A 249 -11.95 -1.80 1.80
N HIS A 250 -11.68 -3.09 1.71
CA HIS A 250 -11.66 -3.83 0.46
C HIS A 250 -11.91 -5.31 0.71
N TYR A 251 -12.40 -5.97 -0.33
CA TYR A 251 -12.69 -7.40 -0.31
C TYR A 251 -12.20 -8.03 -1.60
N GLN A 252 -11.29 -8.99 -1.49
CA GLN A 252 -10.86 -9.82 -2.60
C GLN A 252 -11.63 -11.14 -2.56
N THR A 253 -12.12 -11.57 -3.71
CA THR A 253 -12.76 -12.87 -3.86
C THR A 253 -12.33 -13.54 -5.16
N ILE A 254 -12.50 -14.86 -5.22
CA ILE A 254 -12.25 -15.67 -6.40
C ILE A 254 -13.60 -16.21 -6.86
N MET A 255 -13.99 -15.85 -8.08
CA MET A 255 -15.26 -16.27 -8.68
C MET A 255 -14.99 -17.19 -9.86
N THR A 256 -15.45 -18.44 -9.75
CA THR A 256 -15.28 -19.45 -10.81
C THR A 256 -16.60 -19.93 -11.41
N THR A 257 -17.73 -19.51 -10.85
CA THR A 257 -19.09 -19.87 -11.27
C THR A 257 -19.97 -18.62 -11.43
N GLY A 258 -21.16 -18.77 -12.03
CA GLY A 258 -22.08 -17.65 -12.28
C GLY A 258 -22.83 -17.17 -11.03
N GLY A 259 -22.80 -17.92 -9.93
CA GLY A 259 -23.59 -17.62 -8.73
C GLY A 259 -23.42 -16.21 -8.13
N ARG A 260 -24.30 -15.90 -7.17
CA ARG A 260 -24.27 -14.62 -6.43
C ARG A 260 -23.28 -14.68 -5.28
N SER A 261 -22.46 -13.64 -5.13
CA SER A 261 -21.49 -13.52 -4.05
C SER A 261 -21.71 -12.25 -3.22
N PRO A 262 -21.91 -12.37 -1.88
CA PRO A 262 -21.94 -11.21 -1.00
C PRO A 262 -20.55 -10.63 -0.82
N ILE A 263 -20.44 -9.31 -0.90
CA ILE A 263 -19.20 -8.55 -0.72
C ILE A 263 -19.33 -7.71 0.55
N PRO A 264 -18.80 -8.16 1.69
CA PRO A 264 -18.87 -7.39 2.93
C PRO A 264 -17.90 -6.21 2.86
N LEU A 265 -18.44 -5.00 3.04
CA LEU A 265 -17.68 -3.76 3.13
C LEU A 265 -18.19 -2.91 4.28
N ALA A 266 -17.26 -2.36 5.06
CA ALA A 266 -17.56 -1.50 6.20
C ALA A 266 -16.67 -0.25 6.17
N THR A 267 -17.26 0.91 5.90
CA THR A 267 -16.58 2.20 6.00
C THR A 267 -17.30 3.11 7.00
N SER A 268 -16.52 3.97 7.65
CA SER A 268 -17.03 5.00 8.57
C SER A 268 -16.21 6.29 8.40
N THR A 269 -16.69 7.41 8.93
CA THR A 269 -15.87 8.63 8.95
C THR A 269 -14.62 8.41 9.81
N ASP A 270 -13.46 8.77 9.27
CA ASP A 270 -12.20 8.66 9.98
C ASP A 270 -11.91 9.97 10.72
N LEU A 271 -12.03 9.94 12.05
CA LEU A 271 -11.80 11.11 12.91
C LEU A 271 -10.35 11.60 12.90
N ASN A 272 -9.41 10.75 12.48
CA ASN A 272 -8.00 11.07 12.39
C ASN A 272 -7.57 11.54 10.99
N ASN A 273 -8.46 11.46 9.99
CA ASN A 273 -8.22 11.92 8.63
C ASN A 273 -9.11 13.12 8.31
N THR A 274 -8.81 14.22 8.98
CA THR A 274 -9.62 15.44 9.00
C THR A 274 -8.96 16.62 8.30
N THR A 275 -7.70 16.49 7.90
CA THR A 275 -6.97 17.55 7.21
C THR A 275 -7.44 17.65 5.77
N ASP A 276 -7.61 18.89 5.28
CA ASP A 276 -8.00 19.14 3.89
C ASP A 276 -7.10 18.40 2.91
N ILE A 277 -7.72 17.73 1.94
CA ILE A 277 -7.01 16.86 1.00
C ILE A 277 -5.96 17.61 0.18
N SER A 278 -6.20 18.89 -0.12
CA SER A 278 -5.25 19.76 -0.83
C SER A 278 -3.98 20.04 -0.02
N THR A 279 -4.11 20.18 1.30
CA THR A 279 -2.97 20.35 2.22
C THR A 279 -2.12 19.08 2.25
N ILE A 280 -2.76 17.91 2.35
CA ILE A 280 -2.06 16.62 2.34
C ILE A 280 -1.41 16.35 0.97
N ALA A 281 -2.08 16.70 -0.13
CA ALA A 281 -1.53 16.58 -1.48
C ALA A 281 -0.28 17.43 -1.71
N ALA A 282 -0.14 18.55 -0.98
CA ALA A 282 0.99 19.48 -1.08
C ALA A 282 2.19 19.10 -0.22
N LEU A 283 2.10 18.06 0.62
CA LEU A 283 3.22 17.60 1.43
C LEU A 283 4.38 17.11 0.55
N SER A 284 5.60 17.42 0.97
CA SER A 284 6.83 17.05 0.26
C SER A 284 7.78 16.24 1.16
N GLY A 285 8.76 15.57 0.54
CA GLY A 285 9.81 14.85 1.27
C GLY A 285 9.43 13.45 1.75
N ILE A 286 8.17 13.03 1.58
CA ILE A 286 7.73 11.67 1.91
C ILE A 286 8.09 10.73 0.77
N THR A 287 8.87 9.68 1.05
CA THR A 287 9.35 8.70 0.06
C THR A 287 9.18 7.28 0.55
N PHE A 288 8.74 6.38 -0.33
CA PHE A 288 8.60 4.95 -0.08
C PHE A 288 9.75 4.19 -0.75
N THR A 289 10.51 3.43 0.02
CA THR A 289 11.58 2.57 -0.49
C THR A 289 11.21 1.12 -0.19
N PHE A 290 10.71 0.42 -1.21
CA PHE A 290 10.37 -1.00 -1.10
C PHE A 290 11.61 -1.87 -1.20
N GLY A 291 11.68 -2.90 -0.37
CA GLY A 291 12.79 -3.84 -0.32
C GLY A 291 13.15 -4.24 1.10
N ALA A 292 13.86 -5.36 1.19
CA ALA A 292 14.35 -5.84 2.48
C ALA A 292 15.41 -4.87 3.00
N ASP A 293 15.24 -4.44 4.24
CA ASP A 293 16.21 -3.60 4.95
C ASP A 293 16.23 -4.00 6.43
N THR A 294 17.35 -3.77 7.11
CA THR A 294 17.44 -3.95 8.56
C THR A 294 17.66 -2.59 9.21
N LYS A 295 16.82 -2.29 10.21
CA LYS A 295 16.83 -1.00 10.90
C LYS A 295 16.83 -1.23 12.40
N ASP A 296 17.63 -0.41 13.08
CA ASP A 296 17.62 -0.32 14.53
C ASP A 296 16.82 0.94 14.92
N LEU A 297 15.91 0.79 15.88
CA LEU A 297 15.19 1.90 16.49
C LEU A 297 15.91 2.45 17.73
N SER A 298 17.04 1.85 18.10
CA SER A 298 17.79 2.11 19.33
C SER A 298 16.96 1.85 20.59
N ASN A 299 16.07 0.86 20.52
CA ASN A 299 15.18 0.45 21.61
C ASN A 299 15.70 -0.77 22.40
N GLY A 300 16.94 -1.19 22.13
CA GLY A 300 17.56 -2.36 22.77
C GLY A 300 17.33 -3.70 22.06
N ASN A 301 16.53 -3.73 20.99
CA ASN A 301 16.30 -4.95 20.21
C ASN A 301 17.29 -5.11 19.03
N GLY A 302 18.18 -4.14 18.81
CA GLY A 302 19.17 -4.17 17.73
C GLY A 302 18.53 -4.06 16.33
N LEU A 303 19.25 -4.55 15.31
CA LEU A 303 18.77 -4.54 13.92
C LEU A 303 17.57 -5.48 13.72
N GLN A 304 16.46 -4.93 13.22
CA GLN A 304 15.23 -5.67 12.93
C GLN A 304 14.87 -5.57 11.44
N PRO A 305 14.28 -6.62 10.83
CA PRO A 305 13.99 -6.65 9.40
C PRO A 305 12.69 -5.92 9.05
N TYR A 306 12.70 -5.17 7.95
CA TYR A 306 11.53 -4.49 7.39
C TYR A 306 11.46 -4.69 5.86
N ASP A 307 10.26 -4.55 5.30
CA ASP A 307 9.97 -4.78 3.87
C ASP A 307 9.78 -3.45 3.09
N VAL A 308 9.56 -2.35 3.81
CA VAL A 308 9.50 -1.01 3.24
C VAL A 308 10.03 0.01 4.25
N VAL A 309 10.86 0.94 3.76
CA VAL A 309 11.42 2.06 4.52
C VAL A 309 10.80 3.36 4.02
N ILE A 310 10.14 4.09 4.93
CA ILE A 310 9.38 5.29 4.59
C ILE A 310 9.95 6.50 5.31
N ASN A 311 10.36 7.51 4.55
CA ASN A 311 10.78 8.81 5.06
C ASN A 311 9.53 9.67 5.31
N CYS A 312 9.35 10.22 6.52
CA CYS A 312 8.28 11.18 6.80
C CYS A 312 8.58 12.61 6.34
N GLY A 313 9.82 12.92 5.94
CA GLY A 313 10.19 14.23 5.39
C GLY A 313 10.07 15.40 6.38
N GLY A 314 10.18 15.15 7.68
CA GLY A 314 10.00 16.13 8.76
C GLY A 314 8.55 16.47 9.07
N ASN A 315 7.58 15.80 8.43
CA ASN A 315 6.15 16.02 8.66
C ASN A 315 5.70 15.38 9.99
N THR A 316 4.61 15.90 10.56
CA THR A 316 3.98 15.29 11.74
C THR A 316 3.48 13.89 11.42
N ILE A 317 3.48 13.00 12.42
CA ILE A 317 3.10 11.60 12.21
C ILE A 317 1.61 11.45 11.85
N LYS A 318 0.77 12.42 12.26
CA LYS A 318 -0.62 12.53 11.78
C LYS A 318 -0.70 12.85 10.29
N ASN A 319 0.02 13.88 9.83
CA ASN A 319 0.03 14.24 8.41
C ASN A 319 0.61 13.12 7.54
N PHE A 320 1.61 12.40 8.06
CA PHE A 320 2.12 11.19 7.43
C PHE A 320 1.03 10.11 7.27
N TYR A 321 0.29 9.78 8.33
CA TYR A 321 -0.84 8.86 8.26
C TYR A 321 -1.86 9.28 7.18
N GLU A 322 -2.30 10.54 7.20
CA GLU A 322 -3.25 11.06 6.22
C GLU A 322 -2.68 11.01 4.79
N TYR A 323 -1.38 11.24 4.62
CA TYR A 323 -0.69 11.12 3.33
C TYR A 323 -0.67 9.68 2.82
N THR A 324 -0.42 8.68 3.68
CA THR A 324 -0.47 7.26 3.27
C THR A 324 -1.86 6.86 2.78
N LYS A 325 -2.92 7.43 3.36
CA LYS A 325 -4.29 7.26 2.87
C LYS A 325 -4.53 8.02 1.57
N TYR A 326 -4.04 9.24 1.46
CA TYR A 326 -4.10 10.03 0.24
C TYR A 326 -3.50 9.27 -0.94
N VAL A 327 -2.29 8.73 -0.81
CA VAL A 327 -1.63 8.01 -1.92
C VAL A 327 -2.25 6.64 -2.22
N THR A 328 -3.15 6.12 -1.39
CA THR A 328 -3.85 4.83 -1.61
C THR A 328 -5.35 4.96 -1.85
N ARG A 329 -5.86 6.20 -1.96
CA ARG A 329 -7.28 6.50 -2.19
C ARG A 329 -7.73 6.10 -3.60
N ARG A 330 -9.05 5.99 -3.80
CA ARG A 330 -9.67 5.90 -5.13
C ARG A 330 -9.16 7.02 -6.03
N THR A 331 -8.81 6.71 -7.29
CA THR A 331 -8.17 7.65 -8.25
C THR A 331 -6.70 7.98 -8.00
N SER A 332 -6.06 7.43 -6.97
CA SER A 332 -4.61 7.63 -6.80
C SER A 332 -3.83 6.87 -7.87
N THR A 333 -3.02 7.61 -8.61
CA THR A 333 -2.04 7.08 -9.59
C THR A 333 -0.62 7.05 -9.03
N THR A 334 -0.42 7.29 -7.73
CA THR A 334 0.90 7.19 -7.11
C THR A 334 1.43 5.77 -7.28
N SER A 335 2.62 5.61 -7.87
CA SER A 335 3.24 4.30 -8.03
C SER A 335 3.77 3.78 -6.69
N LEU A 336 3.22 2.67 -6.22
CA LEU A 336 3.61 1.96 -5.01
C LEU A 336 3.96 0.51 -5.36
N ASN A 337 5.25 0.18 -5.35
CA ASN A 337 5.80 -1.12 -5.76
C ASN A 337 5.24 -1.65 -7.09
N GLY A 338 5.18 -0.79 -8.11
CA GLY A 338 4.68 -1.14 -9.45
C GLY A 338 3.16 -1.14 -9.62
N LEU A 339 2.40 -0.82 -8.57
CA LEU A 339 0.95 -0.64 -8.64
C LEU A 339 0.54 0.83 -8.56
N ASN A 340 -0.57 1.18 -9.18
CA ASN A 340 -1.23 2.44 -8.85
C ASN A 340 -1.75 2.39 -7.41
N GLY A 341 -1.68 3.52 -6.72
CA GLY A 341 -2.07 3.61 -5.31
C GLY A 341 -3.49 3.14 -5.01
N GLU A 342 -4.43 3.36 -5.94
CA GLU A 342 -5.81 2.85 -5.79
C GLU A 342 -5.92 1.31 -5.79
N GLN A 343 -4.86 0.60 -6.19
CA GLN A 343 -4.78 -0.86 -6.25
C GLN A 343 -3.96 -1.46 -5.10
N TYR A 344 -3.12 -0.66 -4.45
CA TYR A 344 -2.18 -1.12 -3.43
C TYR A 344 -2.91 -1.49 -2.12
N THR A 345 -2.85 -2.77 -1.72
CA THR A 345 -3.60 -3.26 -0.54
C THR A 345 -2.78 -3.38 0.73
N GLY A 346 -1.46 -3.47 0.61
CA GLY A 346 -0.55 -3.57 1.75
C GLY A 346 0.86 -3.95 1.30
N VAL A 347 1.78 -3.98 2.26
CA VAL A 347 3.19 -4.35 2.05
C VAL A 347 3.32 -5.79 1.55
N GLY A 348 2.46 -6.68 1.98
CA GLY A 348 2.38 -8.05 1.48
C GLY A 348 1.10 -8.73 1.92
N THR A 349 0.73 -9.77 1.19
CA THR A 349 -0.37 -10.70 1.50
C THR A 349 0.14 -12.11 1.78
N LEU A 350 1.38 -12.42 1.37
CA LEU A 350 2.01 -13.71 1.55
C LEU A 350 3.50 -13.54 1.84
N ARG A 351 4.05 -14.33 2.77
CA ARG A 351 5.50 -14.53 2.90
C ARG A 351 5.85 -15.94 2.48
N LEU A 352 6.85 -16.04 1.61
CA LEU A 352 7.25 -17.27 0.95
C LEU A 352 8.72 -17.54 1.27
N SER A 353 8.95 -18.51 2.14
CA SER A 353 10.30 -19.03 2.37
C SER A 353 10.80 -19.76 1.13
N TYR A 354 12.09 -19.62 0.83
CA TYR A 354 12.75 -20.33 -0.26
C TYR A 354 14.07 -20.94 0.19
N ASP A 355 14.50 -21.95 -0.54
CA ASP A 355 15.85 -22.53 -0.47
C ASP A 355 16.42 -22.74 -1.88
N THR A 356 17.63 -23.30 -1.95
CA THR A 356 18.25 -23.70 -3.22
C THR A 356 18.30 -22.54 -4.24
N ARG A 357 18.46 -21.30 -3.75
CA ARG A 357 18.56 -20.11 -4.60
C ARG A 357 19.74 -20.25 -5.55
N THR A 358 19.48 -19.98 -6.83
CA THR A 358 20.49 -19.99 -7.90
C THR A 358 20.79 -18.61 -8.45
N ALA A 359 19.88 -17.66 -8.27
CA ALA A 359 20.03 -16.28 -8.73
C ALA A 359 19.19 -15.30 -7.89
N ALA A 360 19.57 -14.02 -7.91
CA ALA A 360 18.96 -13.00 -7.08
C ALA A 360 17.58 -12.55 -7.58
N PHE A 361 16.63 -12.45 -6.65
CA PHE A 361 15.32 -11.87 -6.91
C PHE A 361 15.39 -10.34 -6.93
N THR A 362 14.59 -9.72 -7.79
CA THR A 362 14.51 -8.26 -7.92
C THR A 362 13.18 -7.73 -7.40
N GLN A 363 13.21 -6.72 -6.53
CA GLN A 363 12.00 -6.09 -5.99
C GLN A 363 11.17 -5.42 -7.10
N GLY A 364 9.85 -5.44 -6.95
CA GLY A 364 8.89 -4.92 -7.93
C GLY A 364 8.65 -5.81 -9.15
N LEU A 365 9.42 -6.88 -9.35
CA LEU A 365 9.20 -7.83 -10.43
C LEU A 365 8.16 -8.89 -10.05
N ALA A 366 7.54 -9.47 -11.08
CA ALA A 366 6.64 -10.60 -10.91
C ALA A 366 7.45 -11.87 -10.63
N VAL A 367 7.09 -12.59 -9.58
CA VAL A 367 7.53 -13.97 -9.31
C VAL A 367 6.43 -14.94 -9.74
N SER A 368 6.82 -16.05 -10.36
CA SER A 368 5.90 -17.04 -10.89
C SER A 368 6.36 -18.47 -10.63
N THR A 369 5.38 -19.37 -10.55
CA THR A 369 5.49 -20.83 -10.59
C THR A 369 4.48 -21.35 -11.63
N ALA A 370 4.46 -22.65 -11.86
CA ALA A 370 3.48 -23.28 -12.76
C ALA A 370 2.01 -23.01 -12.37
N THR A 371 1.75 -22.73 -11.08
CA THR A 371 0.40 -22.60 -10.51
C THR A 371 0.09 -21.26 -9.88
N GLY A 372 1.02 -20.29 -9.88
CA GLY A 372 0.87 -19.07 -9.12
C GLY A 372 1.76 -17.94 -9.59
N THR A 373 1.32 -16.71 -9.36
CA THR A 373 2.05 -15.48 -9.67
C THR A 373 1.87 -14.47 -8.53
N ALA A 374 2.86 -13.60 -8.34
CA ALA A 374 2.82 -12.53 -7.36
C ALA A 374 3.83 -11.44 -7.75
N ILE A 375 3.83 -10.31 -7.04
CA ILE A 375 4.87 -9.28 -7.16
C ILE A 375 5.71 -9.27 -5.88
N ILE A 376 7.04 -9.12 -6.04
CA ILE A 376 7.99 -9.11 -4.94
C ILE A 376 8.03 -7.72 -4.29
N THR A 377 7.75 -7.65 -2.99
CA THR A 377 7.98 -6.44 -2.17
C THR A 377 9.40 -6.40 -1.64
N ALA A 378 9.85 -7.51 -1.05
CA ALA A 378 11.14 -7.62 -0.38
C ALA A 378 11.70 -9.04 -0.50
N ASP A 379 13.03 -9.15 -0.53
CA ASP A 379 13.78 -10.41 -0.51
C ASP A 379 14.76 -10.39 0.68
N HIS A 380 14.36 -11.02 1.78
CA HIS A 380 15.19 -11.18 2.98
C HIS A 380 16.11 -12.38 2.78
N TYR A 381 17.25 -12.14 2.12
CA TYR A 381 18.26 -13.16 1.84
C TYR A 381 19.16 -13.43 3.05
N ASN A 382 19.30 -14.69 3.46
CA ASN A 382 20.08 -15.08 4.64
C ASN A 382 21.58 -15.23 4.38
N GLY A 383 22.03 -15.20 3.12
CA GLY A 383 23.43 -15.40 2.75
C GLY A 383 23.83 -16.84 2.43
N ASP A 384 22.93 -17.81 2.60
CA ASP A 384 23.18 -19.26 2.49
C ASP A 384 22.26 -19.97 1.47
N ASN A 385 21.86 -19.25 0.42
CA ASN A 385 20.85 -19.68 -0.57
C ASN A 385 19.43 -19.90 -0.01
N THR A 386 19.17 -19.53 1.24
CA THR A 386 17.82 -19.46 1.82
C THR A 386 17.37 -18.01 2.03
N GLY A 387 16.06 -17.81 2.19
CA GLY A 387 15.51 -16.51 2.49
C GLY A 387 13.99 -16.51 2.50
N ILE A 388 13.42 -15.31 2.61
CA ILE A 388 11.97 -15.10 2.61
C ILE A 388 11.62 -13.98 1.63
N LEU A 389 10.72 -14.26 0.70
CA LEU A 389 10.09 -13.24 -0.13
C LEU A 389 8.82 -12.74 0.56
N THR A 390 8.66 -11.43 0.66
CA THR A 390 7.38 -10.79 0.99
C THR A 390 6.69 -10.42 -0.33
N LEU A 391 5.47 -10.92 -0.54
CA LEU A 391 4.76 -10.89 -1.82
C LEU A 391 3.39 -10.22 -1.70
N HIS A 392 2.98 -9.50 -2.75
CA HIS A 392 1.63 -8.97 -2.92
C HIS A 392 1.04 -9.33 -4.29
N THR A 393 -0.23 -9.00 -4.52
CA THR A 393 -0.96 -9.36 -5.75
C THR A 393 -0.90 -10.86 -6.04
N VAL A 394 -0.99 -11.68 -4.99
CA VAL A 394 -0.88 -13.13 -5.11
C VAL A 394 -2.05 -13.69 -5.93
N ARG A 395 -1.73 -14.57 -6.86
CA ARG A 395 -2.65 -15.38 -7.67
C ARG A 395 -2.22 -16.84 -7.59
N GLY A 396 -3.19 -17.74 -7.55
CA GLY A 396 -2.93 -19.17 -7.51
C GLY A 396 -2.24 -19.62 -6.22
N THR A 397 -1.44 -20.68 -6.29
CA THR A 397 -0.81 -21.30 -5.12
C THR A 397 0.68 -21.50 -5.29
N PHE A 398 1.39 -21.41 -4.17
CA PHE A 398 2.80 -21.76 -4.02
C PHE A 398 2.90 -22.95 -3.07
N THR A 399 3.50 -24.04 -3.50
CA THR A 399 3.67 -25.24 -2.68
C THR A 399 5.14 -25.61 -2.55
N ASP A 400 5.48 -26.29 -1.45
CA ASP A 400 6.83 -26.78 -1.16
C ASP A 400 7.48 -27.50 -2.35
N ASN A 401 8.78 -27.29 -2.54
CA ASN A 401 9.62 -27.79 -3.64
C ASN A 401 9.22 -27.35 -5.07
N GLN A 402 8.29 -26.40 -5.23
CA GLN A 402 8.03 -25.81 -6.54
C GLN A 402 9.12 -24.81 -6.92
N ALA A 403 9.55 -24.86 -8.19
CA ALA A 403 10.43 -23.84 -8.75
C ALA A 403 9.70 -22.49 -8.86
N ILE A 404 10.36 -21.44 -8.40
CA ILE A 404 9.91 -20.06 -8.54
C ILE A 404 10.96 -19.26 -9.31
N THR A 405 10.50 -18.44 -10.26
CA THR A 405 11.35 -17.53 -11.02
C THR A 405 10.74 -16.15 -11.08
N ASP A 406 11.56 -15.10 -10.96
CA ASP A 406 11.11 -13.76 -11.33
C ASP A 406 11.17 -13.53 -12.85
N SER A 407 10.63 -12.40 -13.30
CA SER A 407 10.65 -12.03 -14.72
C SER A 407 12.02 -11.57 -15.25
N SER A 408 13.08 -11.71 -14.44
CA SER A 408 14.47 -11.43 -14.76
C SER A 408 15.29 -12.73 -14.63
N THR A 409 16.20 -12.80 -13.67
CA THR A 409 17.08 -13.95 -13.44
C THR A 409 16.80 -14.69 -12.14
N GLY A 410 16.04 -14.11 -11.20
CA GLY A 410 15.86 -14.65 -9.86
C GLY A 410 15.22 -16.03 -9.87
N ALA A 411 15.79 -16.98 -9.12
CA ALA A 411 15.35 -18.37 -9.14
C ALA A 411 15.69 -19.10 -7.84
N ALA A 412 14.73 -19.87 -7.33
CA ALA A 412 14.84 -20.70 -6.12
C ALA A 412 13.76 -21.79 -6.10
N LEU A 413 13.72 -22.60 -5.04
CA LEU A 413 12.60 -23.49 -4.73
C LEU A 413 11.83 -22.95 -3.52
N VAL A 414 10.50 -23.07 -3.55
CA VAL A 414 9.65 -22.82 -2.37
C VAL A 414 10.03 -23.81 -1.27
N ASN A 415 10.18 -23.30 -0.04
CA ASN A 415 10.53 -24.11 1.12
C ASN A 415 9.43 -24.02 2.18
N GLY A 416 8.70 -25.12 2.38
CA GLY A 416 7.63 -25.23 3.35
C GLY A 416 6.33 -24.54 2.94
N THR A 417 5.47 -24.28 3.93
CA THR A 417 4.16 -23.67 3.74
C THR A 417 4.26 -22.14 3.79
N PRO A 418 3.75 -21.42 2.78
CA PRO A 418 3.72 -19.96 2.81
C PRO A 418 2.89 -19.40 3.99
N GLU A 419 3.35 -18.30 4.57
CA GLU A 419 2.65 -17.56 5.63
C GLU A 419 1.70 -16.53 5.00
N THR A 420 0.42 -16.53 5.39
CA THR A 420 -0.52 -15.47 4.96
C THR A 420 -0.38 -14.26 5.87
N LEU A 421 -0.24 -13.08 5.28
CA LEU A 421 -0.21 -11.80 6.00
C LEU A 421 -1.61 -11.20 6.10
N ILE A 422 -1.91 -10.60 7.25
CA ILE A 422 -3.15 -9.87 7.47
C ILE A 422 -2.93 -8.41 7.06
N GLU A 423 -3.68 -7.96 6.06
CA GLU A 423 -3.64 -6.58 5.59
C GLU A 423 -4.32 -5.62 6.57
N VAL A 424 -3.76 -4.42 6.72
CA VAL A 424 -4.40 -3.31 7.44
C VAL A 424 -5.34 -2.58 6.48
N LYS A 425 -6.55 -3.12 6.29
CA LYS A 425 -7.50 -2.63 5.28
C LYS A 425 -7.86 -1.14 5.39
N ILE A 426 -7.93 -0.63 6.62
CA ILE A 426 -8.34 0.75 6.89
C ILE A 426 -7.31 1.81 6.45
N ALA A 427 -6.04 1.40 6.32
CA ALA A 427 -4.93 2.21 5.83
C ALA A 427 -3.70 1.29 5.56
N PRO A 428 -3.32 1.06 4.28
CA PRO A 428 -2.37 0.00 3.90
C PRO A 428 -0.98 -0.01 4.55
N PHE A 429 -0.53 1.14 5.09
CA PHE A 429 0.79 1.28 5.72
C PHE A 429 0.73 1.31 7.26
N GLY A 430 -0.46 1.40 7.85
CA GLY A 430 -0.62 1.48 9.30
C GLY A 430 -1.81 2.33 9.73
N THR A 431 -2.17 2.23 11.00
CA THR A 431 -3.32 2.91 11.60
C THR A 431 -2.86 4.06 12.50
N PHE A 432 -3.77 4.98 12.83
CA PHE A 432 -3.49 6.08 13.75
C PHE A 432 -4.54 6.13 14.84
N ALA A 433 -4.10 6.14 16.10
CA ALA A 433 -4.99 6.23 17.26
C ALA A 433 -4.28 6.87 18.46
N GLY A 434 -5.00 7.71 19.21
CA GLY A 434 -4.46 8.32 20.44
C GLY A 434 -3.22 9.20 20.23
N GLY A 435 -3.03 9.78 19.04
CA GLY A 435 -1.83 10.55 18.70
C GLY A 435 -0.64 9.69 18.25
N LYS A 436 -0.79 8.36 18.21
CA LYS A 436 0.26 7.40 17.86
C LYS A 436 -0.03 6.72 16.53
N PHE A 437 1.00 6.56 15.70
CA PHE A 437 0.95 5.73 14.50
C PHE A 437 1.36 4.29 14.79
N TYR A 438 0.61 3.33 14.26
CA TYR A 438 0.87 1.90 14.36
C TYR A 438 1.14 1.37 12.95
N GLY A 439 2.41 1.17 12.61
CA GLY A 439 2.84 0.67 11.31
C GLY A 439 2.29 -0.71 11.01
N ALA A 440 1.91 -0.95 9.75
CA ALA A 440 1.63 -2.29 9.27
C ALA A 440 2.90 -3.14 9.34
N ARG A 441 2.74 -4.47 9.35
CA ARG A 441 3.87 -5.40 9.39
C ARG A 441 4.86 -5.14 8.25
N GLY A 442 6.15 -5.05 8.60
CA GLY A 442 7.22 -4.77 7.65
C GLY A 442 7.40 -3.29 7.29
N VAL A 443 6.63 -2.36 7.89
CA VAL A 443 6.77 -0.92 7.65
C VAL A 443 7.74 -0.29 8.64
N TYR A 444 8.82 0.29 8.12
CA TYR A 444 9.71 1.17 8.87
C TYR A 444 9.45 2.64 8.53
N VAL A 445 9.43 3.50 9.55
CA VAL A 445 9.19 4.95 9.41
C VAL A 445 10.25 5.74 10.16
N TYR A 446 10.77 6.81 9.56
CA TYR A 446 11.78 7.70 10.15
C TYR A 446 11.63 9.15 9.72
N ASN A 447 12.40 10.05 10.35
CA ASN A 447 12.45 11.48 10.01
C ASN A 447 11.06 12.16 10.08
N MET A 448 10.31 11.85 11.13
CA MET A 448 9.10 12.58 11.51
C MET A 448 9.48 13.90 12.20
N ALA A 449 8.51 14.81 12.36
CA ALA A 449 8.70 16.00 13.18
C ALA A 449 9.22 15.63 14.58
N GLY A 450 10.18 16.38 15.12
CA GLY A 450 10.87 16.00 16.37
C GLY A 450 9.94 15.79 17.58
N ALA A 451 8.81 16.50 17.64
CA ALA A 451 7.80 16.31 18.69
C ALA A 451 7.08 14.94 18.63
N ASP A 452 7.17 14.25 17.49
CA ASP A 452 6.55 12.95 17.24
C ASP A 452 7.55 11.78 17.33
N SER A 453 8.79 12.02 17.78
CA SER A 453 9.85 11.00 17.86
C SER A 453 9.49 9.78 18.72
N ASN A 454 8.50 9.90 19.61
CA ASN A 454 7.99 8.81 20.44
C ASN A 454 6.56 8.37 20.06
N ASN A 455 5.93 9.04 19.07
CA ASN A 455 4.51 8.90 18.75
C ASN A 455 4.26 7.87 17.64
N TYR A 456 5.03 6.78 17.64
CA TYR A 456 4.82 5.67 16.72
C TYR A 456 5.19 4.33 17.34
N GLN A 457 4.71 3.25 16.73
CA GLN A 457 5.06 1.87 17.01
C GLN A 457 5.01 1.12 15.70
N LEU A 458 5.97 0.24 15.47
CA LEU A 458 6.11 -0.52 14.24
C LEU A 458 5.96 -2.01 14.56
N THR A 459 5.67 -2.78 13.52
CA THR A 459 5.74 -4.24 13.56
C THR A 459 6.73 -4.64 12.48
N ASP A 460 7.82 -5.28 12.86
CA ASP A 460 8.84 -5.72 11.92
C ASP A 460 8.35 -6.87 11.03
N SER A 461 9.14 -7.27 10.04
CA SER A 461 8.76 -8.33 9.09
C SER A 461 8.52 -9.68 9.79
N THR A 462 9.01 -9.91 11.00
CA THR A 462 8.81 -11.15 11.77
C THR A 462 7.57 -11.13 12.67
N ASP A 463 6.74 -10.08 12.57
CA ASP A 463 5.56 -9.85 13.43
C ASP A 463 5.90 -9.44 14.87
N THR A 464 7.13 -8.95 15.10
CA THR A 464 7.53 -8.47 16.43
C THR A 464 7.30 -6.97 16.53
N ILE A 465 6.68 -6.55 17.64
CA ILE A 465 6.40 -5.14 17.93
C ILE A 465 7.69 -4.42 18.30
N GLN A 466 7.94 -3.29 17.64
CA GLN A 466 9.05 -2.39 17.91
C GLN A 466 8.52 -1.01 18.31
N THR A 467 8.86 -0.57 19.52
CA THR A 467 8.54 0.78 20.00
C THR A 467 9.83 1.60 20.06
N PRO A 468 9.85 2.85 19.56
CA PRO A 468 11.01 3.72 19.72
C PRO A 468 11.32 3.98 21.21
N PRO A 469 12.58 4.22 21.57
CA PRO A 469 12.95 4.63 22.91
C PRO A 469 12.29 5.98 23.24
N SER A 470 11.83 6.14 24.48
CA SER A 470 11.28 7.43 24.95
C SER A 470 12.40 8.46 25.02
N THR A 471 12.43 9.38 24.06
CA THR A 471 13.29 10.57 24.12
C THR A 471 12.60 11.68 24.91
N VAL A 472 13.34 12.36 25.76
CA VAL A 472 12.82 13.45 26.59
C VAL A 472 13.75 14.65 26.53
N ALA A 473 13.17 15.85 26.52
CA ALA A 473 13.91 17.10 26.48
C ALA A 473 14.26 17.58 27.91
N THR A 474 15.46 18.12 28.06
CA THR A 474 15.89 18.96 29.18
C THR A 474 15.91 20.38 28.66
N THR A 475 15.01 21.24 29.13
CA THR A 475 14.88 22.64 28.70
C THR A 475 15.05 23.57 29.89
N ILE A 476 15.97 24.53 29.75
CA ILE A 476 16.22 25.59 30.73
C ILE A 476 15.83 26.92 30.09
N THR A 477 14.83 27.57 30.66
CA THR A 477 14.40 28.93 30.29
C THR A 477 14.93 29.90 31.34
N VAL A 478 15.58 30.97 30.92
CA VAL A 478 16.19 31.95 31.82
C VAL A 478 15.48 33.29 31.71
N GLN A 479 15.07 33.84 32.85
CA GLN A 479 14.31 35.09 32.94
C GLN A 479 14.88 36.04 33.98
N ASP A 480 14.64 37.33 33.79
CA ASP A 480 14.88 38.37 34.77
C ASP A 480 13.86 38.25 35.91
N LEU A 481 14.33 38.21 37.15
CA LEU A 481 13.50 38.00 38.34
C LEU A 481 12.43 39.09 38.53
N ALA A 482 12.74 40.34 38.16
CA ALA A 482 11.85 41.47 38.41
C ALA A 482 10.82 41.64 37.28
N THR A 483 11.18 41.34 36.05
CA THR A 483 10.37 41.66 34.86
C THR A 483 9.81 40.43 34.13
N ALA A 484 10.28 39.22 34.46
CA ALA A 484 10.04 37.99 33.71
C ALA A 484 10.47 38.06 32.23
N SER A 485 11.27 39.07 31.85
CA SER A 485 11.83 39.18 30.50
C SER A 485 12.86 38.08 30.29
N VAL A 486 12.89 37.51 29.08
CA VAL A 486 13.86 36.46 28.73
C VAL A 486 15.30 37.00 28.77
N ILE A 487 16.23 36.18 29.24
CA ILE A 487 17.66 36.51 29.26
C ILE A 487 18.37 35.69 28.18
N GLU A 488 18.70 36.35 27.07
CA GLU A 488 19.55 35.80 26.01
C GLU A 488 21.04 35.77 26.45
N PHE A 489 21.82 34.84 25.91
CA PHE A 489 23.25 34.66 26.18
C PHE A 489 23.60 34.41 27.66
N ALA A 490 22.68 33.85 28.43
CA ALA A 490 22.98 33.33 29.76
C ALA A 490 23.70 31.99 29.62
N ASN A 491 24.87 31.83 30.25
CA ASN A 491 25.60 30.57 30.23
C ASN A 491 24.92 29.58 31.18
N VAL A 492 24.65 28.38 30.68
CA VAL A 492 23.96 27.30 31.37
C VAL A 492 24.85 26.07 31.37
N LEU A 493 25.03 25.47 32.55
CA LEU A 493 25.65 24.15 32.69
C LEU A 493 24.70 23.25 33.50
N VAL A 494 24.37 22.08 32.96
CA VAL A 494 23.56 21.05 33.61
C VAL A 494 24.30 19.72 33.56
N TRP A 495 24.52 19.11 34.71
CA TRP A 495 25.21 17.83 34.85
C TRP A 495 24.41 16.82 35.66
N VAL A 496 24.68 15.54 35.45
CA VAL A 496 24.06 14.45 36.20
C VAL A 496 24.58 14.37 37.62
N THR A 497 23.75 13.98 38.59
CA THR A 497 24.16 13.82 39.99
C THR A 497 24.21 12.36 40.46
N ASP A 498 23.96 11.41 39.56
CA ASP A 498 24.10 9.98 39.80
C ASP A 498 24.43 9.21 38.52
N ASN A 499 24.55 7.89 38.65
CA ASN A 499 24.89 6.97 37.57
C ASN A 499 23.65 6.27 36.94
N ALA A 500 22.46 6.88 36.99
CA ALA A 500 21.24 6.21 36.54
C ALA A 500 21.23 5.93 35.03
N ASN A 501 21.72 6.87 34.22
CA ASN A 501 21.82 6.73 32.77
C ASN A 501 23.21 7.09 32.24
N TYR A 502 23.86 8.08 32.86
CA TYR A 502 25.17 8.59 32.45
C TYR A 502 26.15 8.54 33.61
N PHE A 503 27.45 8.57 33.31
CA PHE A 503 28.47 8.52 34.34
C PHE A 503 28.53 9.81 35.18
N TYR A 504 28.74 9.62 36.48
CA TYR A 504 28.86 10.62 37.52
C TYR A 504 30.07 10.29 38.38
N GLN A 505 31.00 11.24 38.45
CA GLN A 505 32.27 11.12 39.16
C GLN A 505 33.06 9.84 38.81
N ALA A 506 33.01 9.42 37.54
CA ALA A 506 33.73 8.24 37.07
C ALA A 506 35.24 8.50 37.05
N PRO A 507 36.07 7.57 37.56
CA PRO A 507 37.51 7.74 37.58
C PRO A 507 38.08 7.69 36.16
N VAL A 508 38.98 8.61 35.83
CA VAL A 508 39.63 8.68 34.51
C VAL A 508 41.13 8.96 34.64
N SER A 509 41.87 8.71 33.56
CA SER A 509 43.26 9.14 33.43
C SER A 509 43.41 10.00 32.17
N ILE A 510 44.28 11.02 32.24
CA ILE A 510 44.38 12.04 31.19
C ILE A 510 45.85 12.29 30.85
N THR A 511 46.15 12.37 29.56
CA THR A 511 47.42 12.89 29.03
C THR A 511 47.16 14.14 28.20
N GLY A 512 48.03 15.15 28.29
CA GLY A 512 47.94 16.38 27.51
C GLY A 512 49.06 16.51 26.48
N SER A 513 48.75 17.18 25.36
CA SER A 513 49.71 17.65 24.36
C SER A 513 49.17 18.92 23.70
N GLY A 514 49.92 20.03 23.80
CA GLY A 514 49.41 21.33 23.37
C GLY A 514 48.16 21.69 24.15
N THR A 515 47.07 22.05 23.47
CA THR A 515 45.75 22.27 24.11
C THR A 515 44.88 21.02 24.13
N THR A 516 45.35 19.88 23.62
CA THR A 516 44.55 18.66 23.50
C THR A 516 44.76 17.74 24.70
N ALA A 517 43.70 17.50 25.45
CA ALA A 517 43.65 16.46 26.48
C ALA A 517 43.07 15.17 25.90
N THR A 518 43.73 14.04 26.16
CA THR A 518 43.27 12.70 25.82
C THR A 518 42.87 11.96 27.08
N VAL A 519 41.59 11.62 27.21
CA VAL A 519 41.01 10.97 28.39
C VAL A 519 40.80 9.49 28.11
N SER A 520 41.35 8.64 28.97
CA SER A 520 41.06 7.21 28.99
C SER A 520 39.96 6.94 30.00
N HIS A 521 38.81 6.46 29.51
CA HIS A 521 37.58 6.23 30.27
C HIS A 521 36.88 4.99 29.72
N THR A 522 36.93 3.89 30.45
CA THR A 522 36.38 2.60 29.99
C THR A 522 34.87 2.66 29.77
N ALA A 523 34.40 2.22 28.60
CA ALA A 523 32.99 2.10 28.22
C ALA A 523 32.17 3.37 28.55
N HIS A 524 32.68 4.53 28.13
CA HIS A 524 32.15 5.83 28.55
C HIS A 524 30.78 6.18 27.97
N GLY A 525 30.34 5.51 26.89
CA GLY A 525 29.02 5.71 26.29
C GLY A 525 28.76 7.11 25.72
N LEU A 526 29.84 7.83 25.33
CA LEU A 526 29.76 9.19 24.76
C LEU A 526 29.67 9.13 23.24
N THR A 527 29.12 10.19 22.67
CA THR A 527 29.18 10.55 21.26
C THR A 527 29.94 11.86 21.10
N SER A 528 30.60 12.07 19.95
CA SER A 528 31.29 13.35 19.69
C SER A 528 30.27 14.50 19.71
N GLY A 529 30.60 15.58 20.41
CA GLY A 529 29.69 16.70 20.71
C GLY A 529 29.06 16.65 22.11
N ASP A 530 29.17 15.53 22.82
CA ASP A 530 28.77 15.47 24.23
C ASP A 530 29.69 16.33 25.13
N TYR A 531 29.18 16.71 26.30
CA TYR A 531 29.96 17.49 27.25
C TYR A 531 30.35 16.66 28.47
N VAL A 532 31.58 16.87 28.94
CA VAL A 532 32.09 16.27 30.19
C VAL A 532 32.62 17.33 31.11
N ILE A 533 32.44 17.11 32.41
CA ILE A 533 33.05 17.90 33.47
C ILE A 533 34.21 17.10 34.04
N ILE A 534 35.42 17.63 33.89
CA ILE A 534 36.64 17.09 34.50
C ILE A 534 36.94 17.85 35.79
N LYS A 535 37.23 17.10 36.86
CA LYS A 535 37.65 17.65 38.16
C LYS A 535 38.76 16.81 38.78
N GLY A 536 39.54 17.45 39.65
CA GLY A 536 40.46 16.78 40.56
C GLY A 536 41.87 16.63 40.03
N VAL A 537 42.21 17.24 38.88
CA VAL A 537 43.61 17.43 38.47
C VAL A 537 44.21 18.55 39.33
N THR A 538 45.44 18.37 39.81
CA THR A 538 46.10 19.30 40.74
C THR A 538 47.48 19.77 40.30
N ASN A 539 48.12 19.07 39.36
CA ASN A 539 49.41 19.52 38.83
C ASN A 539 49.23 20.61 37.77
N ASP A 540 48.11 20.62 37.07
CA ASP A 540 47.78 21.56 36.00
C ASP A 540 46.26 21.74 35.99
N ASP A 541 45.80 22.92 36.37
CA ASP A 541 44.37 23.17 36.56
C ASP A 541 43.61 23.32 35.24
N ASP A 542 44.31 23.49 34.11
CA ASP A 542 43.70 23.69 32.78
C ASP A 542 43.02 22.42 32.23
N TYR A 543 43.31 21.27 32.83
CA TYR A 543 42.54 20.04 32.59
C TYR A 543 41.14 20.07 33.22
N ASN A 544 40.90 20.92 34.23
CA ASN A 544 39.63 20.96 34.95
C ASN A 544 38.65 21.92 34.25
N GLY A 545 37.41 21.49 34.04
CA GLY A 545 36.42 22.31 33.34
C GLY A 545 35.30 21.49 32.71
N ALA A 546 34.39 22.18 32.01
CA ALA A 546 33.35 21.55 31.20
C ALA A 546 33.74 21.69 29.72
N PHE A 547 33.90 20.57 29.02
CA PHE A 547 34.42 20.55 27.66
C PHE A 547 33.58 19.69 26.73
N GLU A 548 33.46 20.13 25.48
CA GLU A 548 32.92 19.32 24.40
C GLU A 548 33.92 18.22 24.00
N VAL A 549 33.45 16.99 23.82
CA VAL A 549 34.32 15.84 23.54
C VAL A 549 34.33 15.47 22.07
N THR A 550 35.48 14.99 21.60
CA THR A 550 35.63 14.23 20.36
C THR A 550 35.99 12.79 20.70
N VAL A 551 35.08 11.85 20.48
CA VAL A 551 35.26 10.43 20.77
C VAL A 551 36.23 9.81 19.79
N THR A 552 37.26 9.13 20.27
CA THR A 552 38.27 8.46 19.44
C THR A 552 38.06 6.96 19.35
N ASN A 553 37.49 6.34 20.40
CA ASN A 553 37.00 4.96 20.43
C ASN A 553 36.11 4.73 21.66
N GLU A 554 35.66 3.50 21.91
CA GLU A 554 34.77 3.14 23.04
C GLU A 554 35.32 3.45 24.44
N ASN A 555 36.65 3.56 24.57
CA ASN A 555 37.34 3.73 25.86
C ASN A 555 38.16 5.03 25.94
N GLN A 556 38.04 5.92 24.95
CA GLN A 556 38.85 7.11 24.86
C GLN A 556 38.17 8.24 24.09
N TYR A 557 38.36 9.45 24.59
CA TYR A 557 37.94 10.68 23.92
C TYR A 557 38.96 11.78 24.16
N THR A 558 38.85 12.86 23.39
CA THR A 558 39.67 14.06 23.51
C THR A 558 38.81 15.28 23.76
N TYR A 559 39.39 16.32 24.36
CA TYR A 559 38.80 17.65 24.39
C TYR A 559 39.91 18.71 24.25
N THR A 560 39.51 19.94 23.92
CA THR A 560 40.42 21.08 23.83
C THR A 560 40.33 21.91 25.11
N ALA A 561 41.43 21.98 25.86
CA ALA A 561 41.58 22.85 27.01
C ALA A 561 41.67 24.33 26.60
N THR A 562 41.41 25.24 27.53
CA THR A 562 41.43 26.68 27.28
C THR A 562 42.83 27.24 27.09
N GLU A 563 43.83 26.60 27.70
CA GLU A 563 45.24 26.98 27.65
C GLU A 563 46.11 25.76 27.29
N THR A 564 47.42 25.99 27.17
CA THR A 564 48.37 24.92 26.85
C THR A 564 48.60 24.05 28.09
N LEU A 565 48.52 22.73 27.92
CA LEU A 565 48.71 21.74 28.96
C LEU A 565 50.21 21.49 29.16
N ASP A 566 50.77 22.08 30.20
CA ASP A 566 52.21 22.14 30.45
C ASP A 566 52.73 20.90 31.20
N LEU A 567 51.85 20.15 31.88
CA LEU A 567 52.21 18.96 32.65
C LEU A 567 51.39 17.74 32.24
N SER A 568 52.09 16.65 31.90
CA SER A 568 51.50 15.40 31.41
C SER A 568 52.30 14.19 31.92
N PRO A 569 51.66 13.13 32.44
CA PRO A 569 50.21 12.96 32.62
C PRO A 569 49.59 13.90 33.67
N ALA A 570 48.28 14.10 33.60
CA ALA A 570 47.53 14.76 34.67
C ALA A 570 47.64 13.94 35.96
N THR A 571 47.83 14.61 37.10
CA THR A 571 47.92 13.98 38.42
C THR A 571 46.95 14.64 39.39
N GLY A 572 46.41 13.85 40.31
CA GLY A 572 45.44 14.29 41.30
C GLY A 572 44.98 13.12 42.16
N THR A 573 44.48 13.41 43.36
CA THR A 573 44.03 12.38 44.31
C THR A 573 42.72 11.71 43.89
N SER A 574 41.91 12.34 43.02
CA SER A 574 40.67 11.78 42.47
C SER A 574 40.28 12.51 41.18
N ILE A 575 40.92 12.18 40.06
CA ILE A 575 40.53 12.72 38.75
C ILE A 575 39.24 12.04 38.31
N THR A 576 38.19 12.82 38.10
CA THR A 576 36.87 12.32 37.77
C THR A 576 36.27 13.02 36.56
N ALA A 577 35.48 12.26 35.79
CA ALA A 577 34.63 12.76 34.73
C ALA A 577 33.15 12.64 35.14
N THR A 578 32.35 13.65 34.82
CA THR A 578 30.88 13.64 34.98
C THR A 578 30.23 14.09 33.68
N PHE A 579 29.17 13.42 33.26
CA PHE A 579 28.43 13.80 32.05
C PHE A 579 27.68 15.12 32.26
N ALA A 580 27.80 16.04 31.30
CA ALA A 580 27.02 17.27 31.23
C ALA A 580 26.01 17.17 30.09
N ILE A 581 24.73 17.33 30.43
CA ILE A 581 23.62 17.30 29.47
C ILE A 581 23.59 18.58 28.65
N ILE A 582 23.84 19.73 29.29
CA ILE A 582 23.86 21.05 28.65
C ILE A 582 25.11 21.79 29.09
N ASN A 583 25.84 22.36 28.13
CA ASN A 583 26.87 23.37 28.35
C ASN A 583 26.82 24.38 27.20
N GLY A 584 26.31 25.59 27.44
CA GLY A 584 26.16 26.58 26.38
C GLY A 584 25.43 27.84 26.82
N ALA A 585 25.03 28.66 25.87
CA ALA A 585 24.34 29.92 26.13
C ALA A 585 22.88 29.87 25.65
N THR A 586 21.97 30.54 26.36
CA THR A 586 20.57 30.68 25.93
C THR A 586 20.45 31.44 24.62
N ASN A 587 19.46 31.04 23.81
CA ASN A 587 19.12 31.66 22.53
C ASN A 587 18.31 32.97 22.70
N SER A 588 17.84 33.54 21.59
CA SER A 588 17.09 34.81 21.55
C SER A 588 15.73 34.80 22.27
N ILE A 589 15.21 33.61 22.61
CA ILE A 589 14.01 33.46 23.45
C ILE A 589 14.35 33.08 24.90
N GLY A 590 15.63 33.13 25.28
CA GLY A 590 16.11 32.83 26.63
C GLY A 590 16.16 31.34 26.96
N GLU A 591 16.20 30.47 25.97
CA GLU A 591 16.14 29.02 26.15
C GLU A 591 17.39 28.30 25.65
N ILE A 592 17.70 27.19 26.30
CA ILE A 592 18.63 26.16 25.82
C ILE A 592 18.06 24.79 26.16
N SER A 593 18.20 23.84 25.23
CA SER A 593 17.65 22.50 25.40
C SER A 593 18.55 21.42 24.82
N ASP A 594 18.49 20.23 25.42
CA ASP A 594 19.11 19.00 24.92
C ASP A 594 18.08 17.84 25.06
N THR A 595 18.07 16.91 24.10
CA THR A 595 17.09 15.81 24.05
C THR A 595 17.80 14.47 24.09
N ARG A 596 17.39 13.61 25.03
CA ARG A 596 18.05 12.32 25.28
C ARG A 596 17.05 11.20 25.54
N SER A 597 17.45 9.97 25.20
CA SER A 597 16.75 8.75 25.64
C SER A 597 17.22 8.36 27.04
N LEU A 598 16.30 8.11 27.96
CA LEU A 598 16.60 7.71 29.33
C LEU A 598 15.94 6.37 29.66
N THR A 599 16.68 5.46 30.29
CA THR A 599 16.18 4.17 30.80
C THR A 599 15.72 4.27 32.25
N ALA A 600 16.15 5.29 32.98
CA ALA A 600 15.71 5.64 34.33
C ALA A 600 15.60 7.16 34.50
N ASN A 601 14.86 7.64 35.50
CA ASN A 601 14.82 9.06 35.81
C ASN A 601 16.24 9.55 36.15
N GLN A 602 16.67 10.68 35.59
CA GLN A 602 18.03 11.19 35.75
C GLN A 602 18.04 12.45 36.64
N PRO A 603 18.46 12.36 37.91
CA PRO A 603 18.76 13.52 38.74
C PRO A 603 19.85 14.40 38.13
N VAL A 604 19.64 15.71 38.17
CA VAL A 604 20.54 16.73 37.62
C VAL A 604 20.72 17.91 38.56
N ALA A 605 21.89 18.54 38.46
CA ALA A 605 22.19 19.82 39.06
C ALA A 605 22.85 20.73 38.04
N GLY A 606 22.86 22.02 38.30
CA GLY A 606 23.39 22.98 37.34
C GLY A 606 23.51 24.38 37.88
N TRP A 607 23.95 25.28 37.01
CA TRP A 607 23.92 26.71 37.26
C TRP A 607 23.62 27.49 35.99
N VAL A 608 23.16 28.71 36.17
CA VAL A 608 22.99 29.72 35.13
C VAL A 608 23.76 30.98 35.54
N ARG A 609 24.56 31.56 34.65
CA ARG A 609 25.33 32.78 34.91
C ARG A 609 25.37 33.73 33.71
N LYS A 610 25.31 35.03 33.97
CA LYS A 610 25.53 36.09 32.97
C LYS A 610 26.39 37.21 33.56
N SER A 611 27.71 37.10 33.36
CA SER A 611 28.72 37.98 33.97
C SER A 611 29.63 38.70 32.97
N SER A 612 29.48 38.44 31.66
CA SER A 612 30.37 38.96 30.61
C SER A 612 29.74 40.03 29.71
N GLY A 613 28.49 40.44 29.96
CA GLY A 613 27.80 41.51 29.22
C GLY A 613 26.56 42.03 29.94
N THR A 614 26.32 43.35 29.86
CA THR A 614 25.19 43.99 30.52
C THR A 614 23.85 43.56 29.90
N PRO A 615 22.78 43.37 30.70
CA PRO A 615 22.77 43.47 32.15
C PRO A 615 23.46 42.28 32.84
N TYR A 616 24.17 42.55 33.93
CA TYR A 616 24.80 41.51 34.77
C TYR A 616 23.79 40.87 35.71
N TYR A 617 23.96 39.57 35.97
CA TYR A 617 23.05 38.79 36.82
C TYR A 617 23.80 37.89 37.80
N GLN A 618 23.22 37.75 38.99
CA GLN A 618 23.69 36.80 40.00
C GLN A 618 23.49 35.37 39.50
N GLN A 619 24.35 34.45 39.92
CA GLN A 619 24.27 33.05 39.51
C GLN A 619 23.00 32.39 40.06
N GLY A 620 22.22 31.76 39.18
CA GLY A 620 21.09 30.90 39.54
C GLY A 620 21.52 29.44 39.65
N ALA A 621 20.86 28.68 40.51
CA ALA A 621 21.07 27.23 40.63
C ALA A 621 19.99 26.45 39.89
N ILE A 622 20.37 25.32 39.28
CA ILE A 622 19.46 24.34 38.70
C ILE A 622 19.52 23.09 39.58
N SER A 623 18.35 22.55 39.92
CA SER A 623 18.21 21.26 40.58
C SER A 623 16.91 20.63 40.12
N GLY A 624 16.94 19.34 39.79
CA GLY A 624 15.74 18.64 39.34
C GLY A 624 16.02 17.21 38.91
N THR A 625 15.02 16.60 38.30
CA THR A 625 15.11 15.26 37.74
C THR A 625 14.56 15.32 36.32
N VAL A 626 15.35 14.87 35.35
CA VAL A 626 14.88 14.61 33.99
C VAL A 626 14.08 13.32 34.03
N ASN A 627 12.76 13.44 33.92
CA ASN A 627 11.85 12.30 33.98
C ASN A 627 11.84 11.54 32.64
N THR A 628 11.84 10.21 32.66
CA THR A 628 11.86 9.35 31.44
C THR A 628 10.65 9.52 30.52
N SER A 629 9.56 10.12 31.01
CA SER A 629 8.33 10.35 30.26
C SER A 629 8.04 11.82 29.96
N THR A 630 8.42 12.74 30.84
CA THR A 630 8.09 14.18 30.71
C THR A 630 9.30 15.08 30.51
N GLY A 631 10.52 14.56 30.62
CA GLY A 631 11.75 15.36 30.61
C GLY A 631 11.87 16.27 31.82
N LEU A 632 12.60 17.38 31.62
CA LEU A 632 12.72 18.48 32.57
C LEU A 632 12.48 19.79 31.83
N SER A 633 11.53 20.60 32.30
CA SER A 633 11.39 21.99 31.88
C SER A 633 11.40 22.85 33.12
N VAL A 634 12.36 23.78 33.19
CA VAL A 634 12.54 24.63 34.36
C VAL A 634 12.79 26.08 33.93
N ILE A 635 12.16 27.01 34.65
CA ILE A 635 12.40 28.45 34.52
C ILE A 635 13.34 28.86 35.65
N ILE A 636 14.50 29.42 35.30
CA ILE A 636 15.46 30.00 36.24
C ILE A 636 15.33 31.52 36.17
N GLN A 637 14.93 32.11 37.29
CA GLN A 637 14.88 33.57 37.43
C GLN A 637 16.17 34.09 38.06
N LEU A 638 16.80 35.07 37.43
CA LEU A 638 18.03 35.69 37.89
C LEU A 638 17.79 37.12 38.37
N ALA A 639 18.36 37.46 39.52
CA ALA A 639 18.40 38.83 40.00
C ALA A 639 19.54 39.59 39.32
N LYS A 640 19.30 40.85 38.95
CA LYS A 640 20.36 41.72 38.43
C LYS A 640 21.45 41.91 39.49
N ASP A 641 22.68 41.94 39.03
CA ASP A 641 23.87 42.21 39.83
C ASP A 641 24.48 43.55 39.38
N GLU A 642 23.64 44.59 39.43
CA GLU A 642 23.93 45.97 39.01
C GLU A 642 23.47 46.99 40.06
#